data_AF-A0AB37KHX7-F1
#
_entry.id   AF-A0AB37KHX7-F1
#
_cell.length_a   1.000
_cell.length_b   1.000
_cell.length_c   1.000
_cell.angle_alpha   90.00
_cell.angle_beta   90.00
_cell.angle_gamma   90.00
#
_symmetry.space_group_name_H-M   'P 1'
#
loop_
_entity.id
_entity.type
_entity.pdbx_description
1 polymer ?
#
loop_
_entity_poly.entity_id
_entity_poly.type
_entity_poly.pdbx_seq_one_letter_code
_entity_poly.pdbx_strand_id
1 'polypeptide(L)'
;MKKKKRTNKTAATMAAVMGVTAAFQSVSPIVYAQEQNPEITTDQTNIYDVTTNQETLDVENTTESVTTNENTDSQVVKEETPETTLQETIIPEAIAETNVQKGVPIDEQHFPDEIFRRVVKKVYDINNNGYISDQENANIRSLDVNQYLSLDDDRIQSVKGIEYLTALENLYLTHHDIENIDLSKNTNLQLLLLNENPIASIDLSQNKALKIVNLEKTKIADIDLSALTQLELFNFSETNITSIDLSHNTNLKNLIGSNVKLTSLDVSMLTELTYLDIHKSNRADTPLDGLDLSNNTKLETAYIQNNLCSHVNVENCLNLKDFNCLGNQLTSLDVHNSKELINLYCGYNELTNLDLTNLTKLQLLSCARNQFSYLDLTNQKDLKLLDCNENHLIDLKLADEAKDVVYMSHNYQYIDLKDAHVKDGYDFSKLNPNFDPDKIISIEDGNNHLIEDAQFEGSILKGLKLNKAYYIKYEISKKSAMTFVVFPEIYCDELTFPDVALREFIKTKYDTNKDGRLEYSELSKATTIDLSGNKNIKDLTGLENFTYLVNLHCDNTNITTMDVSKIKSLQIVTANNVPNLKSVNVTGCDKLSTLRLKNTGITSLDVTKNPKLDTLDCSKTKLTSIDVSHNPTLFNLCVTGTDISTLDVTKNLKLIDLQLANTKIRSIDVSQNKNLQSLTIHDCFMDTLDITQNLYLVNLFANNNNFTELNVENNKKLKYLEVSGNKLIKLDVQQNPELIKLDCESNDLSTLDLTHNAKLKLLNCGKNHLYDIQFAQDASVRNFMGKNQKANTIVLEDTDTYDLKELYGKDVEISNLKGATLDGMILKDIKRGTDITYTISYKNGIKLDVTLRFVLNNAWKTPLTISDWTYGDTPKEPQGEALYGDVTFTYSDSETGTFTTDVPTNAGTWYVKASVEDDRYVELSAVASFTIHKATPIINSPQLFTSYQQTSNDVALPEGFTWTQEPVTFDHIGDYTLKALYTPADTKNYNSVDVDVIVHVEKAKNAWITPLEIKGWYKGQTPNAPYAKAAYGDVHYVYSKEKYGIYTNTQPTQKGTWYVKAIVMDNDNYNGLVSEPIAFEIKVKEITTIIHGNVEVPEKEEVKQEATQQMVKKDNTVTTVQTGDHTKAGLFTMMGMVSLAALAVLDKRKKAIKK
;
A
#
# COMPACT_ATOMS: atom_id res chain seq x y z
N MET A 1 41.27 6.73 -0.56
CA MET A 1 40.93 8.14 -0.91
C MET A 1 40.26 8.80 0.29
N LYS A 2 40.46 10.11 0.52
CA LYS A 2 39.91 10.83 1.69
C LYS A 2 38.54 11.45 1.35
N LYS A 3 37.44 11.00 1.97
CA LYS A 3 36.18 11.78 2.06
C LYS A 3 36.08 12.42 3.45
N LYS A 4 35.95 13.74 3.53
CA LYS A 4 35.77 14.48 4.79
C LYS A 4 34.36 14.19 5.33
N LYS A 5 34.24 13.75 6.59
CA LYS A 5 32.97 13.87 7.33
C LYS A 5 32.86 15.31 7.85
N ARG A 6 31.81 16.05 7.45
CA ARG A 6 31.35 17.23 8.21
C ARG A 6 30.49 16.73 9.36
N THR A 7 30.76 17.20 10.57
CA THR A 7 29.97 16.93 11.77
C THR A 7 29.12 18.15 12.08
N ASN A 8 27.82 18.11 11.77
CA ASN A 8 26.89 19.12 12.28
C ASN A 8 26.72 18.89 13.78
N LYS A 9 26.87 19.94 14.59
CA LYS A 9 26.92 19.87 16.06
C LYS A 9 26.12 21.02 16.70
N THR A 10 24.88 21.20 16.24
CA THR A 10 23.94 22.24 16.66
C THR A 10 22.52 21.68 16.58
N ALA A 11 22.09 21.01 17.66
CA ALA A 11 20.75 20.40 17.79
C ALA A 11 20.36 20.30 19.28
N ALA A 12 20.39 21.45 19.99
CA ALA A 12 20.25 21.48 21.45
C ALA A 12 19.62 22.78 22.02
N THR A 13 18.91 23.59 21.22
CA THR A 13 18.25 24.83 21.68
C THR A 13 17.06 25.21 20.77
N MET A 14 16.01 24.39 20.70
CA MET A 14 14.79 24.71 19.93
C MET A 14 13.53 23.97 20.43
N ALA A 15 13.21 24.15 21.72
CA ALA A 15 12.13 23.40 22.40
C ALA A 15 11.12 24.26 23.19
N ALA A 16 11.11 25.59 22.99
CA ALA A 16 10.35 26.53 23.83
C ALA A 16 9.16 27.23 23.13
N VAL A 17 8.94 26.98 21.83
CA VAL A 17 7.98 27.77 21.00
C VAL A 17 6.74 26.98 20.56
N MET A 18 6.80 25.64 20.49
CA MET A 18 5.71 24.79 19.96
C MET A 18 4.54 24.54 20.95
N GLY A 19 4.27 25.48 21.86
CA GLY A 19 3.17 25.41 22.82
C GLY A 19 1.89 26.15 22.42
N VAL A 20 1.96 27.08 21.45
CA VAL A 20 0.85 28.01 21.12
C VAL A 20 0.20 27.69 19.76
N THR A 21 0.89 26.98 18.88
CA THR A 21 0.46 26.70 17.50
C THR A 21 -0.67 25.67 17.35
N ALA A 22 -1.19 25.13 18.45
CA ALA A 22 -2.30 24.16 18.43
C ALA A 22 -3.70 24.80 18.31
N ALA A 23 -3.84 26.11 18.53
CA ALA A 23 -5.10 26.85 18.40
C ALA A 23 -5.15 27.80 17.19
N PHE A 24 -4.01 28.06 16.53
CA PHE A 24 -3.90 28.97 15.38
C PHE A 24 -3.45 28.23 14.10
N GLN A 25 -4.41 27.60 13.41
CA GLN A 25 -4.29 27.20 12.01
C GLN A 25 -5.50 27.70 11.20
N SER A 26 -5.69 29.02 11.16
CA SER A 26 -6.64 29.69 10.24
C SER A 26 -6.38 31.20 10.06
N VAL A 27 -5.11 31.62 10.07
CA VAL A 27 -4.70 32.93 9.51
C VAL A 27 -3.57 32.67 8.52
N SER A 28 -3.89 32.78 7.23
CA SER A 28 -2.88 32.80 6.15
C SER A 28 -2.33 34.22 5.97
N PRO A 29 -1.19 34.39 5.27
CA PRO A 29 -0.74 35.71 4.83
C PRO A 29 -1.81 36.45 4.02
N ILE A 30 -1.69 37.78 3.96
CA ILE A 30 -2.64 38.70 3.32
C ILE A 30 -2.93 38.25 1.87
N VAL A 31 -4.16 37.82 1.62
CA VAL A 31 -4.73 37.60 0.29
C VAL A 31 -6.12 38.22 0.27
N TYR A 32 -6.42 38.95 -0.81
CA TYR A 32 -7.70 39.61 -1.04
C TYR A 32 -8.89 38.66 -0.87
N ALA A 33 -9.85 39.04 -0.01
CA ALA A 33 -11.17 38.44 0.02
C ALA A 33 -12.15 39.39 -0.70
N GLN A 34 -12.76 38.92 -1.79
CA GLN A 34 -13.92 39.59 -2.38
C GLN A 34 -15.14 39.36 -1.49
N GLU A 35 -15.86 40.42 -1.13
CA GLU A 35 -17.18 40.27 -0.51
C GLU A 35 -18.19 39.70 -1.52
N GLN A 36 -19.11 38.86 -1.04
CA GLN A 36 -20.27 38.47 -1.84
C GLN A 36 -21.30 39.60 -1.81
N ASN A 37 -21.35 40.35 -2.90
CA ASN A 37 -22.39 41.34 -3.19
C ASN A 37 -23.80 40.71 -3.15
N PRO A 38 -24.73 41.31 -2.42
CA PRO A 38 -25.92 41.79 -3.12
C PRO A 38 -26.29 43.26 -2.80
N GLU A 39 -26.94 43.90 -3.79
CA GLU A 39 -27.63 45.21 -3.71
C GLU A 39 -26.77 46.50 -3.68
N ILE A 40 -26.01 46.69 -4.76
CA ILE A 40 -26.02 47.91 -5.62
C ILE A 40 -26.16 49.27 -4.90
N THR A 41 -25.08 50.05 -4.82
CA THR A 41 -25.04 51.43 -5.39
C THR A 41 -23.61 51.96 -5.58
N THR A 42 -23.48 52.88 -6.54
CA THR A 42 -22.31 53.73 -6.92
C THR A 42 -21.46 54.28 -5.76
N ASP A 43 -20.16 54.58 -5.90
CA ASP A 43 -19.46 55.07 -7.11
C ASP A 43 -17.92 54.80 -7.13
N GLN A 44 -17.23 55.34 -8.14
CA GLN A 44 -15.78 55.26 -8.49
C GLN A 44 -14.78 55.55 -7.33
N THR A 45 -13.49 55.14 -7.35
CA THR A 45 -12.57 54.90 -8.49
C THR A 45 -11.45 53.89 -8.13
N ASN A 46 -10.78 53.25 -9.10
CA ASN A 46 -9.71 52.26 -8.86
C ASN A 46 -8.59 52.31 -9.93
N ILE A 47 -7.31 52.32 -9.53
CA ILE A 47 -6.08 52.35 -10.38
C ILE A 47 -4.91 51.81 -9.52
N TYR A 48 -4.03 50.88 -9.89
CA TYR A 48 -3.95 49.92 -11.02
C TYR A 48 -3.47 48.57 -10.44
N ASP A 49 -3.76 47.47 -11.12
CA ASP A 49 -2.93 46.26 -11.06
C ASP A 49 -2.88 45.61 -12.46
N VAL A 50 -1.80 44.92 -12.80
CA VAL A 50 -1.54 44.36 -14.14
C VAL A 50 -1.12 42.91 -14.02
N THR A 51 -1.96 42.00 -14.53
CA THR A 51 -1.58 40.61 -14.77
C THR A 51 -1.81 40.24 -16.24
N THR A 52 -0.78 39.67 -16.85
CA THR A 52 -0.82 39.10 -18.20
C THR A 52 -1.42 37.70 -18.18
N ASN A 53 -2.14 37.33 -19.24
CA ASN A 53 -2.10 35.94 -19.74
C ASN A 53 -2.36 35.90 -21.25
N GLN A 54 -1.90 34.83 -21.89
CA GLN A 54 -1.74 34.76 -23.34
C GLN A 54 -3.01 34.33 -24.09
N GLU A 55 -3.07 34.73 -25.36
CA GLU A 55 -4.07 34.33 -26.34
C GLU A 55 -3.94 32.85 -26.75
N THR A 56 -5.00 32.27 -27.31
CA THR A 56 -4.95 31.75 -28.70
C THR A 56 -6.34 31.39 -29.22
N LEU A 57 -6.72 31.99 -30.37
CA LEU A 57 -7.64 31.49 -31.41
C LEU A 57 -9.11 31.16 -30.99
N ASP A 58 -10.14 31.46 -31.79
CA ASP A 58 -10.18 31.23 -33.24
C ASP A 58 -11.06 32.22 -34.05
N VAL A 59 -11.00 32.04 -35.37
CA VAL A 59 -11.50 32.85 -36.50
C VAL A 59 -13.03 33.03 -36.61
N GLU A 60 -13.50 34.23 -37.00
CA GLU A 60 -14.40 34.39 -38.19
C GLU A 60 -14.50 35.84 -38.76
N ASN A 61 -15.02 35.96 -39.98
CA ASN A 61 -15.02 37.18 -40.81
C ASN A 61 -16.24 38.10 -40.60
N THR A 62 -16.11 39.42 -40.85
CA THR A 62 -16.77 40.12 -42.00
C THR A 62 -16.49 41.63 -42.11
N THR A 63 -15.69 41.99 -43.13
CA THR A 63 -15.94 43.00 -44.19
C THR A 63 -16.58 44.39 -43.95
N GLU A 64 -15.93 45.39 -44.57
CA GLU A 64 -16.48 46.49 -45.43
C GLU A 64 -16.69 47.94 -44.93
N SER A 65 -16.65 48.86 -45.91
CA SER A 65 -16.66 50.36 -45.86
C SER A 65 -15.48 51.01 -45.11
N VAL A 66 -14.58 51.83 -45.69
CA VAL A 66 -14.55 52.77 -46.85
C VAL A 66 -15.21 54.14 -46.60
N THR A 67 -14.38 55.13 -46.21
CA THR A 67 -14.39 56.56 -46.62
C THR A 67 -13.01 57.16 -46.24
N THR A 68 -12.07 57.36 -47.17
CA THR A 68 -11.89 58.51 -48.10
C THR A 68 -11.40 59.82 -47.47
N ASN A 69 -10.18 60.22 -47.90
CA ASN A 69 -9.77 61.61 -48.20
C ASN A 69 -9.50 62.53 -46.98
N GLU A 70 -8.56 63.49 -47.01
CA GLU A 70 -7.57 63.90 -48.03
C GLU A 70 -6.49 64.82 -47.38
N ASN A 71 -5.26 64.82 -47.93
CA ASN A 71 -4.33 65.99 -48.04
C ASN A 71 -3.87 66.71 -46.72
N THR A 72 -2.76 67.46 -46.58
CA THR A 72 -1.51 67.81 -47.32
C THR A 72 -0.64 68.58 -46.28
N ASP A 73 0.69 68.76 -46.34
CA ASP A 73 1.76 68.50 -47.32
C ASP A 73 3.12 68.40 -46.56
N SER A 74 4.19 68.01 -47.25
CA SER A 74 5.61 68.37 -47.00
C SER A 74 6.33 67.80 -45.76
N GLN A 75 7.59 67.35 -45.85
CA GLN A 75 8.50 67.25 -47.01
C GLN A 75 9.55 66.15 -46.82
N VAL A 76 9.78 65.36 -47.88
CA VAL A 76 11.07 64.85 -48.44
C VAL A 76 12.23 64.65 -47.42
N VAL A 77 12.81 63.45 -47.26
CA VAL A 77 13.74 62.76 -48.19
C VAL A 77 13.60 61.22 -48.09
N LYS A 78 13.79 60.51 -49.22
CA LYS A 78 13.86 59.03 -49.34
C LYS A 78 15.32 58.50 -49.20
N GLU A 79 15.71 57.24 -49.31
CA GLU A 79 15.16 56.06 -50.02
C GLU A 79 15.79 54.76 -49.47
N GLU A 80 15.24 53.60 -49.85
CA GLU A 80 15.56 52.29 -49.25
C GLU A 80 16.55 51.47 -50.11
N THR A 81 17.51 50.80 -49.46
CA THR A 81 18.06 49.47 -49.87
C THR A 81 18.81 49.33 -51.23
N PRO A 82 19.40 48.17 -51.59
CA PRO A 82 20.23 47.24 -50.78
C PRO A 82 21.55 46.77 -51.46
N GLU A 83 22.36 46.06 -50.66
CA GLU A 83 23.13 44.83 -50.99
C GLU A 83 24.37 44.75 -51.93
N THR A 84 25.26 43.81 -51.50
CA THR A 84 26.20 42.94 -52.26
C THR A 84 27.55 43.44 -52.79
N THR A 85 28.59 43.13 -51.99
CA THR A 85 29.85 42.42 -52.35
C THR A 85 30.74 42.84 -53.53
N LEU A 86 32.04 43.06 -53.25
CA LEU A 86 33.17 42.39 -53.93
C LEU A 86 34.51 42.61 -53.17
N GLN A 87 35.55 41.85 -53.51
CA GLN A 87 36.95 42.06 -53.06
C GLN A 87 37.82 42.50 -54.24
N GLU A 88 38.77 43.44 -54.05
CA GLU A 88 40.21 43.24 -54.34
C GLU A 88 41.12 44.45 -54.01
N THR A 89 42.31 44.12 -53.49
CA THR A 89 43.67 44.69 -53.66
C THR A 89 43.92 46.15 -54.14
N ILE A 90 44.51 46.97 -53.24
CA ILE A 90 45.61 48.00 -53.38
C ILE A 90 45.90 48.57 -54.80
N ILE A 91 45.98 49.88 -55.10
CA ILE A 91 46.80 51.02 -54.59
C ILE A 91 46.19 52.36 -55.14
N PRO A 92 46.34 53.58 -54.54
CA PRO A 92 46.66 54.00 -53.16
C PRO A 92 45.58 54.90 -52.51
N GLU A 93 45.61 55.08 -51.18
CA GLU A 93 45.56 56.40 -50.51
C GLU A 93 45.80 56.24 -48.99
N ALA A 94 46.01 57.34 -48.25
CA ALA A 94 46.38 57.30 -46.83
C ALA A 94 45.73 58.44 -46.01
N ILE A 95 44.58 58.15 -45.39
CA ILE A 95 43.95 58.97 -44.34
C ILE A 95 43.32 58.02 -43.32
N ALA A 96 43.67 58.15 -42.03
CA ALA A 96 43.03 57.38 -40.94
C ALA A 96 43.24 58.03 -39.55
N GLU A 97 42.37 58.97 -39.17
CA GLU A 97 42.23 59.40 -37.76
C GLU A 97 40.75 59.47 -37.33
N THR A 98 40.35 58.41 -36.62
CA THR A 98 39.50 58.42 -35.40
C THR A 98 38.36 59.45 -35.27
N ASN A 99 37.12 58.97 -35.43
CA ASN A 99 35.96 59.53 -34.73
C ASN A 99 35.94 59.00 -33.27
N VAL A 100 35.74 59.89 -32.29
CA VAL A 100 35.66 59.55 -30.87
C VAL A 100 34.19 59.40 -30.45
N GLN A 101 33.76 58.18 -30.09
CA GLN A 101 32.46 57.98 -29.42
C GLN A 101 32.49 58.60 -28.02
N LYS A 102 31.38 59.24 -27.63
CA LYS A 102 31.30 60.11 -26.44
C LYS A 102 30.26 59.57 -25.45
N GLY A 103 30.74 58.80 -24.48
CA GLY A 103 29.97 58.16 -23.42
C GLY A 103 30.87 57.27 -22.55
N VAL A 104 30.29 56.60 -21.56
CA VAL A 104 31.01 55.61 -20.72
C VAL A 104 30.89 54.23 -21.37
N PRO A 105 31.99 53.54 -21.72
CA PRO A 105 31.93 52.19 -22.31
C PRO A 105 31.27 51.17 -21.39
N ILE A 106 30.50 50.24 -21.95
CA ILE A 106 29.86 49.14 -21.22
C ILE A 106 30.71 47.86 -21.41
N ASP A 107 31.95 47.94 -20.94
CA ASP A 107 32.98 46.90 -21.07
C ASP A 107 33.43 46.35 -19.70
N GLU A 108 34.33 45.35 -19.73
CA GLU A 108 34.88 44.70 -18.53
C GLU A 108 35.80 45.62 -17.69
N GLN A 109 36.29 46.74 -18.25
CA GLN A 109 37.11 47.70 -17.51
C GLN A 109 36.23 48.64 -16.66
N HIS A 110 35.08 49.05 -17.18
CA HIS A 110 34.17 49.99 -16.52
C HIS A 110 33.09 49.27 -15.69
N PHE A 111 32.65 48.10 -16.13
CA PHE A 111 31.66 47.23 -15.48
C PHE A 111 32.20 45.78 -15.42
N PRO A 112 33.07 45.43 -14.46
CA PRO A 112 33.82 44.15 -14.49
C PRO A 112 32.96 42.90 -14.26
N ASP A 113 31.95 42.97 -13.40
CA ASP A 113 31.00 41.87 -13.17
C ASP A 113 30.16 41.63 -14.44
N GLU A 114 30.22 40.42 -15.01
CA GLU A 114 29.56 40.10 -16.28
C GLU A 114 28.04 40.21 -16.19
N ILE A 115 27.46 39.83 -15.05
CA ILE A 115 26.02 39.81 -14.83
C ILE A 115 25.51 41.23 -14.69
N PHE A 116 26.18 42.06 -13.88
CA PHE A 116 25.89 43.48 -13.78
C PHE A 116 26.08 44.22 -15.11
N ARG A 117 27.20 44.00 -15.82
CA ARG A 117 27.47 44.57 -17.16
C ARG A 117 26.39 44.21 -18.17
N ARG A 118 25.92 42.96 -18.16
CA ARG A 118 24.85 42.46 -19.03
C ARG A 118 23.50 43.11 -18.70
N VAL A 119 23.17 43.31 -17.42
CA VAL A 119 21.97 44.07 -17.02
C VAL A 119 22.08 45.54 -17.47
N VAL A 120 23.22 46.19 -17.21
CA VAL A 120 23.46 47.59 -17.60
C VAL A 120 23.32 47.76 -19.12
N LYS A 121 23.93 46.87 -19.92
CA LYS A 121 23.77 46.90 -21.38
C LYS A 121 22.32 46.64 -21.81
N LYS A 122 21.68 45.59 -21.29
CA LYS A 122 20.32 45.18 -21.70
C LYS A 122 19.26 46.27 -21.46
N VAL A 123 19.44 47.13 -20.45
CA VAL A 123 18.40 48.06 -19.98
C VAL A 123 18.72 49.52 -20.33
N TYR A 124 20.00 49.93 -20.42
CA TYR A 124 20.37 51.35 -20.58
C TYR A 124 21.22 51.69 -21.81
N ASP A 125 21.71 50.69 -22.57
CA ASP A 125 22.31 50.87 -23.90
C ASP A 125 21.18 50.92 -24.95
N ILE A 126 20.33 51.94 -24.90
CA ILE A 126 19.02 51.99 -25.60
C ILE A 126 19.19 51.90 -27.12
N ASN A 127 20.28 52.48 -27.63
CA ASN A 127 20.66 52.42 -29.05
C ASN A 127 21.65 51.26 -29.37
N ASN A 128 22.00 50.44 -28.37
CA ASN A 128 22.91 49.29 -28.43
C ASN A 128 24.30 49.61 -29.03
N ASN A 129 24.81 50.84 -28.83
CA ASN A 129 26.11 51.26 -29.35
C ASN A 129 27.31 50.80 -28.48
N GLY A 130 27.05 50.32 -27.26
CA GLY A 130 28.08 49.87 -26.31
C GLY A 130 28.56 50.92 -25.32
N TYR A 131 27.95 52.11 -25.28
CA TYR A 131 28.30 53.22 -24.39
C TYR A 131 27.06 53.87 -23.78
N ILE A 132 27.10 54.20 -22.49
CA ILE A 132 26.11 55.07 -21.85
C ILE A 132 26.46 56.52 -22.19
N SER A 133 25.64 57.19 -23.01
CA SER A 133 25.80 58.63 -23.29
C SER A 133 25.36 59.50 -22.11
N ASP A 134 25.76 60.79 -22.14
CA ASP A 134 25.31 61.81 -21.17
C ASP A 134 23.76 61.88 -21.06
N GLN A 135 23.06 61.65 -22.18
CA GLN A 135 21.60 61.69 -22.27
C GLN A 135 20.92 60.40 -21.82
N GLU A 136 21.52 59.23 -22.06
CA GLU A 136 21.03 57.98 -21.48
C GLU A 136 21.18 58.02 -19.96
N ASN A 137 22.37 58.39 -19.46
CA ASN A 137 22.65 58.55 -18.04
C ASN A 137 21.62 59.45 -17.33
N ALA A 138 21.30 60.61 -17.91
CA ALA A 138 20.30 61.54 -17.36
C ALA A 138 18.89 60.94 -17.15
N ASN A 139 18.56 59.86 -17.87
CA ASN A 139 17.29 59.14 -17.80
C ASN A 139 17.32 57.92 -16.85
N ILE A 140 18.50 57.47 -16.39
CA ILE A 140 18.65 56.32 -15.46
C ILE A 140 18.28 56.76 -14.03
N ARG A 141 16.98 56.94 -13.78
CA ARG A 141 16.43 57.35 -12.47
C ARG A 141 16.26 56.18 -11.51
N SER A 142 16.06 54.97 -12.03
CA SER A 142 15.81 53.75 -11.26
C SER A 142 16.62 52.59 -11.81
N LEU A 143 17.26 51.82 -10.94
CA LEU A 143 18.00 50.61 -11.26
C LEU A 143 17.56 49.48 -10.33
N ASP A 144 16.75 48.58 -10.86
CA ASP A 144 16.48 47.28 -10.27
C ASP A 144 17.19 46.22 -11.12
N VAL A 145 18.15 45.50 -10.55
CA VAL A 145 18.87 44.43 -11.25
C VAL A 145 18.10 43.11 -11.23
N ASN A 146 17.27 42.87 -10.21
CA ASN A 146 16.63 41.58 -9.96
C ASN A 146 15.58 41.24 -11.02
N GLN A 147 14.88 42.24 -11.57
CA GLN A 147 13.92 42.07 -12.67
C GLN A 147 14.53 41.51 -13.97
N TYR A 148 15.86 41.47 -14.11
CA TYR A 148 16.53 41.13 -15.36
C TYR A 148 17.37 39.85 -15.30
N LEU A 149 17.37 39.14 -14.16
CA LEU A 149 18.09 37.88 -13.94
C LEU A 149 17.19 36.65 -14.21
N SER A 150 17.80 35.57 -14.68
CA SER A 150 17.20 34.24 -14.81
C SER A 150 17.22 33.48 -13.47
N LEU A 151 16.36 32.46 -13.34
CA LEU A 151 16.48 31.44 -12.28
C LEU A 151 17.77 30.62 -12.39
N ASP A 152 18.41 30.63 -13.56
CA ASP A 152 19.68 29.94 -13.85
C ASP A 152 20.92 30.88 -13.79
N ASP A 153 20.76 32.17 -13.47
CA ASP A 153 21.88 33.11 -13.37
C ASP A 153 22.55 33.05 -11.97
N ASP A 154 23.88 33.15 -11.94
CA ASP A 154 24.64 33.37 -10.70
C ASP A 154 24.34 34.76 -10.09
N ARG A 155 24.70 34.95 -8.82
CA ARG A 155 24.53 36.24 -8.14
C ARG A 155 25.60 37.26 -8.54
N ILE A 156 25.21 38.52 -8.62
CA ILE A 156 26.13 39.66 -8.75
C ILE A 156 27.05 39.71 -7.53
N GLN A 157 28.36 39.89 -7.77
CA GLN A 157 29.40 40.01 -6.74
C GLN A 157 29.95 41.44 -6.67
N SER A 158 29.84 42.23 -7.75
CA SER A 158 30.25 43.63 -7.78
C SER A 158 29.36 44.48 -8.67
N VAL A 159 28.96 45.64 -8.17
CA VAL A 159 28.28 46.69 -8.97
C VAL A 159 29.25 47.81 -9.39
N LYS A 160 30.54 47.52 -9.50
CA LYS A 160 31.53 48.50 -9.97
C LYS A 160 31.14 49.01 -11.36
N GLY A 161 31.15 50.33 -11.55
CA GLY A 161 30.52 51.02 -12.68
C GLY A 161 29.23 51.76 -12.28
N ILE A 162 28.63 51.45 -11.12
CA ILE A 162 27.49 52.19 -10.55
C ILE A 162 27.80 53.69 -10.39
N GLU A 163 29.06 54.05 -10.14
CA GLU A 163 29.50 55.44 -9.95
C GLU A 163 29.33 56.32 -11.20
N TYR A 164 29.16 55.73 -12.38
CA TYR A 164 28.87 56.45 -13.62
C TYR A 164 27.40 56.86 -13.72
N LEU A 165 26.48 56.16 -13.01
CA LEU A 165 25.03 56.36 -13.10
C LEU A 165 24.58 57.51 -12.18
N THR A 166 25.07 58.72 -12.46
CA THR A 166 24.95 59.88 -11.56
C THR A 166 23.53 60.41 -11.40
N ALA A 167 22.62 60.15 -12.33
CA ALA A 167 21.21 60.57 -12.24
C ALA A 167 20.32 59.65 -11.38
N LEU A 168 20.89 58.59 -10.81
CA LEU A 168 20.16 57.53 -10.13
C LEU A 168 19.51 57.99 -8.82
N GLU A 169 18.22 57.73 -8.68
CA GLU A 169 17.38 58.07 -7.52
C GLU A 169 16.92 56.83 -6.74
N ASN A 170 16.65 55.71 -7.42
CA ASN A 170 16.22 54.47 -6.77
C ASN A 170 17.15 53.30 -7.15
N LEU A 171 17.67 52.57 -6.15
CA LEU A 171 18.58 51.44 -6.36
C LEU A 171 18.13 50.19 -5.57
N TYR A 172 17.87 49.10 -6.29
CA TYR A 172 17.42 47.82 -5.76
C TYR A 172 18.47 46.75 -6.08
N LEU A 173 19.17 46.25 -5.06
CA LEU A 173 20.28 45.28 -5.14
C LEU A 173 20.09 44.09 -4.19
N THR A 174 18.85 43.72 -3.90
CA THR A 174 18.46 42.65 -2.97
C THR A 174 19.00 41.27 -3.37
N HIS A 175 19.36 40.43 -2.38
CA HIS A 175 19.68 39.00 -2.52
C HIS A 175 20.88 38.68 -3.44
N HIS A 176 22.00 39.38 -3.24
CA HIS A 176 23.24 39.21 -4.01
C HIS A 176 24.44 38.95 -3.11
N ASP A 177 25.61 38.67 -3.71
CA ASP A 177 26.84 38.36 -2.99
C ASP A 177 27.79 39.58 -2.89
N ILE A 178 27.22 40.80 -2.88
CA ILE A 178 27.97 42.08 -2.85
C ILE A 178 28.57 42.31 -1.46
N GLU A 179 29.90 42.27 -1.35
CA GLU A 179 30.60 42.55 -0.09
C GLU A 179 30.94 44.04 0.14
N ASN A 180 31.04 44.84 -0.92
CA ASN A 180 31.43 46.27 -0.86
C ASN A 180 30.76 47.07 -1.99
N ILE A 181 30.45 48.34 -1.75
CA ILE A 181 29.86 49.26 -2.74
C ILE A 181 30.38 50.70 -2.53
N ASP A 182 30.53 51.45 -3.63
CA ASP A 182 30.84 52.90 -3.61
C ASP A 182 29.66 53.64 -4.26
N LEU A 183 28.92 54.42 -3.46
CA LEU A 183 27.79 55.23 -3.90
C LEU A 183 28.12 56.73 -3.94
N SER A 184 29.39 57.12 -3.80
CA SER A 184 29.84 58.51 -3.60
C SER A 184 29.53 59.45 -4.78
N LYS A 185 29.13 58.92 -5.93
CA LYS A 185 28.71 59.67 -7.13
C LYS A 185 27.20 59.65 -7.38
N ASN A 186 26.47 58.74 -6.74
CA ASN A 186 25.02 58.60 -6.88
C ASN A 186 24.30 59.51 -5.86
N THR A 187 24.65 60.79 -5.86
CA THR A 187 24.22 61.77 -4.84
C THR A 187 22.72 62.08 -4.86
N ASN A 188 22.04 61.69 -5.94
CA ASN A 188 20.60 61.86 -6.14
C ASN A 188 19.76 60.72 -5.52
N LEU A 189 20.39 59.66 -4.97
CA LEU A 189 19.68 58.52 -4.39
C LEU A 189 18.71 58.94 -3.28
N GLN A 190 17.43 58.59 -3.47
CA GLN A 190 16.32 58.71 -2.54
C GLN A 190 15.93 57.35 -1.92
N LEU A 191 16.14 56.25 -2.65
CA LEU A 191 15.83 54.88 -2.22
C LEU A 191 17.02 53.94 -2.46
N LEU A 192 17.37 53.15 -1.44
CA LEU A 192 18.45 52.16 -1.49
C LEU A 192 18.03 50.86 -0.78
N LEU A 193 17.88 49.77 -1.52
CA LEU A 193 17.70 48.42 -0.97
C LEU A 193 18.95 47.58 -1.24
N LEU A 194 19.63 47.16 -0.17
CA LEU A 194 20.81 46.30 -0.16
C LEU A 194 20.58 45.03 0.69
N ASN A 195 19.33 44.72 1.03
CA ASN A 195 19.01 43.59 1.90
C ASN A 195 19.46 42.24 1.31
N GLU A 196 19.78 41.29 2.20
CA GLU A 196 20.33 39.97 1.86
C GLU A 196 21.65 40.02 1.08
N ASN A 197 22.54 40.98 1.43
CA ASN A 197 23.91 41.05 0.91
C ASN A 197 24.98 40.84 1.99
N PRO A 198 26.14 40.22 1.67
CA PRO A 198 27.25 39.99 2.59
C PRO A 198 28.04 41.25 3.01
N ILE A 199 27.58 42.45 2.67
CA ILE A 199 28.21 43.75 2.97
C ILE A 199 28.39 44.01 4.47
N ALA A 200 29.58 44.49 4.86
CA ALA A 200 29.97 44.70 6.26
C ALA A 200 30.12 46.17 6.68
N SER A 201 30.21 47.09 5.72
CA SER A 201 30.32 48.54 5.94
C SER A 201 29.92 49.31 4.68
N ILE A 202 29.37 50.51 4.82
CA ILE A 202 28.99 51.39 3.71
C ILE A 202 29.16 52.86 4.10
N ASP A 203 29.62 53.69 3.16
CA ASP A 203 29.63 55.16 3.30
C ASP A 203 28.43 55.72 2.52
N LEU A 204 27.55 56.44 3.24
CA LEU A 204 26.38 57.13 2.68
C LEU A 204 26.47 58.66 2.82
N SER A 205 27.62 59.20 3.24
CA SER A 205 27.83 60.62 3.57
C SER A 205 27.54 61.60 2.43
N GLN A 206 27.55 61.11 1.18
CA GLN A 206 27.25 61.90 -0.03
C GLN A 206 25.80 61.75 -0.51
N ASN A 207 25.08 60.71 -0.06
CA ASN A 207 23.76 60.32 -0.55
C ASN A 207 22.63 61.01 0.24
N LYS A 208 22.76 62.32 0.43
CA LYS A 208 21.95 63.14 1.37
C LYS A 208 20.48 63.26 1.01
N ALA A 209 20.07 62.81 -0.18
CA ALA A 209 18.68 62.74 -0.62
C ALA A 209 17.95 61.48 -0.14
N LEU A 210 18.64 60.51 0.49
CA LEU A 210 18.06 59.23 0.92
C LEU A 210 16.92 59.42 1.92
N LYS A 211 15.75 58.88 1.54
CA LYS A 211 14.53 58.78 2.34
C LYS A 211 14.28 57.34 2.80
N ILE A 212 14.69 56.35 2.00
CA ILE A 212 14.44 54.93 2.26
C ILE A 212 15.76 54.17 2.15
N VAL A 213 16.16 53.51 3.24
CA VAL A 213 17.36 52.66 3.29
C VAL A 213 16.99 51.32 3.92
N ASN A 214 17.23 50.21 3.20
CA ASN A 214 17.05 48.84 3.68
C ASN A 214 18.38 48.06 3.62
N LEU A 215 18.84 47.63 4.78
CA LEU A 215 20.08 46.89 5.04
C LEU A 215 19.80 45.54 5.74
N GLU A 216 18.57 45.03 5.64
CA GLU A 216 18.16 43.79 6.29
C GLU A 216 19.05 42.59 5.90
N LYS A 217 19.37 41.71 6.86
CA LYS A 217 20.22 40.53 6.67
C LYS A 217 21.62 40.84 6.11
N THR A 218 22.13 42.05 6.28
CA THR A 218 23.52 42.41 5.96
C THR A 218 24.47 42.19 7.15
N LYS A 219 25.78 42.18 6.91
CA LYS A 219 26.78 41.98 7.99
C LYS A 219 27.14 43.27 8.74
N ILE A 220 26.56 44.42 8.37
CA ILE A 220 26.87 45.75 8.92
C ILE A 220 26.79 45.74 10.45
N ALA A 221 27.80 46.32 11.11
CA ALA A 221 27.92 46.38 12.57
C ALA A 221 27.89 47.82 13.13
N ASP A 222 28.15 48.81 12.29
CA ASP A 222 28.17 50.25 12.60
C ASP A 222 27.87 51.02 11.31
N ILE A 223 27.23 52.20 11.40
CA ILE A 223 26.86 53.04 10.26
C ILE A 223 26.61 54.50 10.68
N ASP A 224 27.24 55.45 9.97
CA ASP A 224 26.98 56.88 10.13
C ASP A 224 25.76 57.31 9.31
N LEU A 225 24.69 57.71 10.01
CA LEU A 225 23.45 58.23 9.42
C LEU A 225 23.32 59.76 9.53
N SER A 226 24.32 60.47 10.09
CA SER A 226 24.24 61.90 10.40
C SER A 226 23.99 62.80 9.17
N ALA A 227 24.46 62.37 8.00
CA ALA A 227 24.23 63.04 6.72
C ALA A 227 22.80 62.85 6.18
N LEU A 228 22.08 61.80 6.61
CA LEU A 228 20.80 61.36 6.04
C LEU A 228 19.61 62.03 6.75
N THR A 229 19.63 63.36 6.80
CA THR A 229 18.59 64.16 7.47
C THR A 229 17.20 64.03 6.84
N GLN A 230 17.09 63.49 5.63
CA GLN A 230 15.83 63.26 4.90
C GLN A 230 15.26 61.85 5.09
N LEU A 231 15.88 61.01 5.93
CA LEU A 231 15.53 59.59 6.09
C LEU A 231 14.13 59.44 6.74
N GLU A 232 13.20 58.80 6.02
CA GLU A 232 11.82 58.54 6.43
C GLU A 232 11.59 57.06 6.83
N LEU A 233 12.36 56.14 6.24
CA LEU A 233 12.37 54.71 6.59
C LEU A 233 13.81 54.19 6.69
N PHE A 234 14.11 53.50 7.79
CA PHE A 234 15.35 52.75 7.98
C PHE A 234 15.06 51.32 8.43
N ASN A 235 15.44 50.32 7.61
CA ASN A 235 15.45 48.91 7.99
C ASN A 235 16.88 48.39 8.13
N PHE A 236 17.23 47.88 9.30
CA PHE A 236 18.51 47.29 9.68
C PHE A 236 18.33 45.94 10.39
N SER A 237 17.22 45.24 10.10
CA SER A 237 16.92 43.92 10.65
C SER A 237 18.00 42.87 10.37
N GLU A 238 18.23 41.93 11.28
CA GLU A 238 19.22 40.84 11.16
C GLU A 238 20.67 41.30 10.87
N THR A 239 21.00 42.56 11.20
CA THR A 239 22.36 43.09 11.14
C THR A 239 23.16 42.81 12.42
N ASN A 240 24.46 43.13 12.41
CA ASN A 240 25.33 43.02 13.58
C ASN A 240 25.33 44.28 14.46
N ILE A 241 24.47 45.27 14.19
CA ILE A 241 24.42 46.54 14.93
C ILE A 241 24.08 46.30 16.42
N THR A 242 24.90 46.88 17.30
CA THR A 242 24.76 46.82 18.77
C THR A 242 24.37 48.15 19.41
N SER A 243 24.52 49.26 18.68
CA SER A 243 24.21 50.63 19.09
C SER A 243 24.06 51.49 17.84
N ILE A 244 23.20 52.50 17.86
CA ILE A 244 22.99 53.40 16.72
C ILE A 244 22.67 54.82 17.18
N ASP A 245 23.20 55.83 16.48
CA ASP A 245 22.79 57.23 16.65
C ASP A 245 21.76 57.59 15.58
N LEU A 246 20.61 58.09 16.02
CA LEU A 246 19.49 58.53 15.19
C LEU A 246 19.14 60.01 15.43
N SER A 247 19.94 60.73 16.23
CA SER A 247 19.67 62.10 16.69
C SER A 247 19.50 63.13 15.55
N HIS A 248 20.07 62.84 14.38
CA HIS A 248 20.03 63.69 13.19
C HIS A 248 18.92 63.30 12.20
N ASN A 249 18.27 62.14 12.39
CA ASN A 249 17.32 61.54 11.45
C ASN A 249 15.86 61.82 11.85
N THR A 250 15.58 63.05 12.28
CA THR A 250 14.31 63.45 12.91
C THR A 250 13.06 63.30 12.04
N ASN A 251 13.21 63.11 10.72
CA ASN A 251 12.14 62.82 9.77
C ASN A 251 11.73 61.33 9.71
N LEU A 252 12.37 60.45 10.48
CA LEU A 252 12.06 59.02 10.51
C LEU A 252 10.62 58.76 10.96
N LYS A 253 9.86 58.11 10.08
CA LYS A 253 8.49 57.63 10.32
C LYS A 253 8.47 56.14 10.63
N ASN A 254 9.39 55.38 10.03
CA ASN A 254 9.46 53.92 10.14
C ASN A 254 10.88 53.49 10.53
N LEU A 255 11.03 52.91 11.72
CA LEU A 255 12.30 52.34 12.20
C LEU A 255 12.14 50.83 12.41
N ILE A 256 12.93 50.04 11.67
CA ILE A 256 12.81 48.57 11.63
C ILE A 256 14.18 47.95 11.89
N GLY A 257 14.34 47.27 13.03
CA GLY A 257 15.58 46.67 13.49
C GLY A 257 15.31 45.35 14.19
N SER A 258 14.60 44.42 13.54
CA SER A 258 14.31 43.12 14.13
C SER A 258 15.57 42.24 14.22
N ASN A 259 15.66 41.35 15.21
CA ASN A 259 16.76 40.40 15.44
C ASN A 259 18.18 40.99 15.61
N VAL A 260 18.28 42.31 15.84
CA VAL A 260 19.55 43.00 16.12
C VAL A 260 20.03 42.81 17.56
N LYS A 261 21.25 43.28 17.87
CA LYS A 261 21.90 43.13 19.18
C LYS A 261 22.00 44.46 19.94
N LEU A 262 21.02 45.35 19.74
CA LEU A 262 20.91 46.60 20.49
C LEU A 262 20.87 46.33 22.00
N THR A 263 21.75 47.00 22.75
CA THR A 263 21.73 47.07 24.23
C THR A 263 20.99 48.29 24.75
N SER A 264 20.92 49.35 23.95
CA SER A 264 20.17 50.58 24.20
C SER A 264 19.67 51.15 22.86
N LEU A 265 18.64 51.98 22.92
CA LEU A 265 18.10 52.68 21.76
C LEU A 265 17.49 54.02 22.23
N ASP A 266 17.94 55.13 21.65
CA ASP A 266 17.34 56.44 21.85
C ASP A 266 16.51 56.83 20.61
N VAL A 267 15.22 57.05 20.82
CA VAL A 267 14.27 57.55 19.80
C VAL A 267 13.62 58.87 20.20
N SER A 268 14.13 59.54 21.24
CA SER A 268 13.54 60.78 21.80
C SER A 268 13.41 61.91 20.79
N MET A 269 14.35 62.00 19.85
CA MET A 269 14.36 63.00 18.76
C MET A 269 13.45 62.63 17.58
N LEU A 270 12.95 61.39 17.50
CA LEU A 270 12.17 60.88 16.36
C LEU A 270 10.68 61.21 16.50
N THR A 271 10.39 62.52 16.57
CA THR A 271 9.02 63.02 16.81
C THR A 271 8.03 62.72 15.67
N GLU A 272 8.51 62.39 14.47
CA GLU A 272 7.71 61.94 13.32
C GLU A 272 7.45 60.42 13.27
N LEU A 273 7.97 59.64 14.23
CA LEU A 273 7.91 58.18 14.23
C LEU A 273 6.47 57.67 14.36
N THR A 274 5.97 56.97 13.33
CA THR A 274 4.64 56.33 13.29
C THR A 274 4.71 54.81 13.47
N TYR A 275 5.82 54.18 13.10
CA TYR A 275 6.04 52.74 13.17
C TYR A 275 7.43 52.41 13.76
N LEU A 276 7.45 51.56 14.78
CA LEU A 276 8.65 50.98 15.36
C LEU A 276 8.56 49.46 15.38
N ASP A 277 9.56 48.77 14.83
CA ASP A 277 9.79 47.35 15.07
C ASP A 277 11.26 47.12 15.43
N ILE A 278 11.49 46.55 16.61
CA ILE A 278 12.82 46.11 17.09
C ILE A 278 12.72 44.69 17.70
N HIS A 279 11.76 43.89 17.26
CA HIS A 279 11.48 42.59 17.86
C HIS A 279 12.63 41.59 17.69
N LYS A 280 12.74 40.62 18.60
CA LYS A 280 13.62 39.45 18.42
C LYS A 280 12.76 38.20 18.21
N SER A 281 13.12 37.34 17.26
CA SER A 281 12.38 36.09 16.99
C SER A 281 12.58 35.04 18.10
N ASN A 282 13.58 35.21 18.96
CA ASN A 282 13.77 34.46 20.20
C ASN A 282 14.34 35.40 21.30
N ARG A 283 14.01 35.13 22.56
CA ARG A 283 14.61 35.79 23.74
C ARG A 283 16.11 35.48 23.76
N ALA A 284 16.96 36.49 23.58
CA ALA A 284 18.41 36.37 23.42
C ALA A 284 19.18 37.05 24.57
N ASP A 285 20.39 36.59 24.87
CA ASP A 285 21.22 37.04 26.02
C ASP A 285 21.73 38.50 25.94
N THR A 286 21.22 39.30 25.01
CA THR A 286 21.53 40.73 24.85
C THR A 286 20.28 41.55 25.20
N PRO A 287 20.14 42.00 26.46
CA PRO A 287 19.01 42.79 26.90
C PRO A 287 19.06 44.20 26.32
N LEU A 288 17.89 44.74 25.99
CA LEU A 288 17.68 46.16 25.76
C LEU A 288 17.32 46.81 27.11
N ASP A 289 18.10 47.81 27.55
CA ASP A 289 18.00 48.44 28.88
C ASP A 289 16.79 49.38 28.99
N GLY A 290 15.60 48.78 28.89
CA GLY A 290 14.32 49.46 28.75
C GLY A 290 14.14 50.21 27.43
N LEU A 291 13.01 50.92 27.31
CA LEU A 291 12.72 51.78 26.16
C LEU A 291 11.77 52.91 26.57
N ASP A 292 12.06 54.14 26.13
CA ASP A 292 11.16 55.29 26.34
C ASP A 292 10.63 55.78 24.99
N LEU A 293 9.32 55.68 24.80
CA LEU A 293 8.59 56.10 23.61
C LEU A 293 7.74 57.36 23.87
N SER A 294 7.85 57.97 25.06
CA SER A 294 7.00 59.09 25.50
C SER A 294 7.20 60.42 24.73
N ASN A 295 8.18 60.49 23.83
CA ASN A 295 8.35 61.62 22.90
C ASN A 295 7.76 61.32 21.50
N ASN A 296 7.52 60.05 21.17
CA ASN A 296 7.04 59.59 19.86
C ASN A 296 5.51 59.68 19.80
N THR A 297 4.97 60.89 20.00
CA THR A 297 3.51 61.13 20.12
C THR A 297 2.69 60.73 18.87
N LYS A 298 3.33 60.56 17.71
CA LYS A 298 2.75 60.08 16.45
C LYS A 298 2.76 58.56 16.27
N LEU A 299 3.31 57.80 17.22
CA LEU A 299 3.50 56.36 17.12
C LEU A 299 2.15 55.63 17.09
N GLU A 300 1.88 54.93 15.99
CA GLU A 300 0.67 54.12 15.79
C GLU A 300 0.93 52.63 16.02
N THR A 301 2.15 52.15 15.76
CA THR A 301 2.54 50.75 15.90
C THR A 301 3.92 50.61 16.57
N ALA A 302 4.02 49.75 17.57
CA ALA A 302 5.28 49.45 18.25
C ALA A 302 5.43 47.94 18.57
N TYR A 303 6.40 47.29 17.93
CA TYR A 303 6.74 45.87 18.11
C TYR A 303 8.13 45.74 18.76
N ILE A 304 8.17 45.26 20.00
CA ILE A 304 9.37 45.24 20.86
C ILE A 304 9.55 43.88 21.56
N GLN A 305 8.90 42.83 21.08
CA GLN A 305 8.85 41.53 21.73
C GLN A 305 10.22 40.83 21.82
N ASN A 306 10.41 40.04 22.89
CA ASN A 306 11.59 39.24 23.25
C ASN A 306 12.91 40.02 23.51
N ASN A 307 12.83 41.30 23.93
CA ASN A 307 13.99 42.18 24.13
C ASN A 307 14.60 42.18 25.56
N LEU A 308 14.01 41.45 26.51
CA LEU A 308 14.36 41.47 27.94
C LEU A 308 14.09 42.81 28.66
N CYS A 309 13.30 43.72 28.08
CA CYS A 309 13.06 45.03 28.69
C CYS A 309 12.40 44.90 30.07
N SER A 310 13.00 45.53 31.08
CA SER A 310 12.49 45.61 32.46
C SER A 310 11.38 46.65 32.62
N HIS A 311 11.43 47.72 31.82
CA HIS A 311 10.42 48.77 31.73
C HIS A 311 10.28 49.28 30.29
N VAL A 312 9.08 49.73 29.93
CA VAL A 312 8.78 50.43 28.68
C VAL A 312 7.82 51.58 29.00
N ASN A 313 8.10 52.79 28.51
CA ASN A 313 7.24 53.96 28.69
C ASN A 313 6.50 54.30 27.39
N VAL A 314 5.17 54.31 27.44
CA VAL A 314 4.27 54.71 26.33
C VAL A 314 3.22 55.75 26.77
N GLU A 315 3.42 56.44 27.90
CA GLU A 315 2.42 57.33 28.54
C GLU A 315 1.81 58.39 27.60
N ASN A 316 2.61 58.91 26.66
CA ASN A 316 2.20 59.92 25.68
C ASN A 316 1.96 59.36 24.26
N CYS A 317 1.97 58.03 24.07
CA CYS A 317 1.68 57.39 22.78
C CYS A 317 0.16 57.34 22.56
N LEU A 318 -0.45 58.51 22.35
CA LEU A 318 -1.90 58.69 22.28
C LEU A 318 -2.53 58.05 21.04
N ASN A 319 -1.78 57.96 19.95
CA ASN A 319 -2.21 57.42 18.65
C ASN A 319 -1.93 55.91 18.48
N LEU A 320 -1.40 55.25 19.52
CA LEU A 320 -0.95 53.85 19.47
C LEU A 320 -2.14 52.89 19.30
N LYS A 321 -2.18 52.18 18.17
CA LYS A 321 -3.20 51.21 17.77
C LYS A 321 -2.74 49.77 18.00
N ASP A 322 -1.46 49.51 17.79
CA ASP A 322 -0.86 48.18 17.82
C ASP A 322 0.39 48.16 18.70
N PHE A 323 0.33 47.44 19.82
CA PHE A 323 1.47 47.32 20.74
C PHE A 323 1.79 45.87 21.09
N ASN A 324 3.02 45.46 20.80
CA ASN A 324 3.52 44.12 21.12
C ASN A 324 4.79 44.20 21.97
N CYS A 325 4.64 43.94 23.26
CA CYS A 325 5.72 43.88 24.25
C CYS A 325 5.92 42.47 24.84
N LEU A 326 5.48 41.43 24.11
CA LEU A 326 5.53 40.04 24.54
C LEU A 326 6.95 39.56 24.87
N GLY A 327 7.12 38.71 25.88
CA GLY A 327 8.40 38.02 26.12
C GLY A 327 9.52 38.89 26.72
N ASN A 328 9.16 40.00 27.35
CA ASN A 328 10.08 40.90 28.05
C ASN A 328 10.15 40.55 29.55
N GLN A 329 10.46 41.51 30.41
CA GLN A 329 10.54 41.35 31.88
C GLN A 329 9.74 42.46 32.59
N LEU A 330 8.62 42.86 31.99
CA LEU A 330 7.78 43.93 32.52
C LEU A 330 7.03 43.47 33.77
N THR A 331 7.30 44.13 34.90
CA THR A 331 6.57 43.93 36.17
C THR A 331 5.38 44.87 36.33
N SER A 332 5.37 45.95 35.56
CA SER A 332 4.24 46.86 35.35
C SER A 332 4.24 47.35 33.89
N LEU A 333 3.07 47.73 33.40
CA LEU A 333 2.90 48.34 32.09
C LEU A 333 1.76 49.37 32.21
N ASP A 334 2.05 50.63 31.88
CA ASP A 334 1.04 51.66 31.77
C ASP A 334 0.71 51.93 30.29
N VAL A 335 -0.57 51.83 29.97
CA VAL A 335 -1.18 52.09 28.65
C VAL A 335 -2.44 52.96 28.78
N HIS A 336 -2.73 53.55 29.96
CA HIS A 336 -4.03 54.16 30.28
C HIS A 336 -4.44 55.33 29.36
N ASN A 337 -3.47 55.95 28.68
CA ASN A 337 -3.64 57.05 27.75
C ASN A 337 -3.74 56.65 26.27
N SER A 338 -3.31 55.44 25.89
CA SER A 338 -3.31 54.93 24.51
C SER A 338 -4.72 54.51 24.06
N LYS A 339 -5.68 55.43 24.09
CA LYS A 339 -7.13 55.18 23.90
C LYS A 339 -7.50 54.68 22.50
N GLU A 340 -6.59 54.83 21.53
CA GLU A 340 -6.71 54.29 20.18
C GLU A 340 -6.29 52.81 20.06
N LEU A 341 -5.82 52.17 21.14
CA LEU A 341 -5.27 50.82 21.10
C LEU A 341 -6.31 49.76 20.71
N ILE A 342 -6.05 49.07 19.60
CA ILE A 342 -6.87 48.02 19.00
C ILE A 342 -6.32 46.65 19.41
N ASN A 343 -4.99 46.47 19.37
CA ASN A 343 -4.33 45.19 19.64
C ASN A 343 -3.22 45.34 20.68
N LEU A 344 -3.31 44.57 21.78
CA LEU A 344 -2.31 44.54 22.85
C LEU A 344 -1.78 43.12 23.07
N TYR A 345 -0.47 42.93 22.85
CA TYR A 345 0.25 41.69 23.15
C TYR A 345 1.25 41.95 24.28
N CYS A 346 0.82 41.70 25.52
CA CYS A 346 1.62 41.88 26.74
C CYS A 346 1.99 40.55 27.43
N GLY A 347 1.70 39.41 26.80
CA GLY A 347 2.00 38.08 27.34
C GLY A 347 3.49 37.79 27.58
N TYR A 348 3.79 36.70 28.29
CA TYR A 348 5.15 36.28 28.63
C TYR A 348 5.96 37.39 29.34
N ASN A 349 5.34 38.02 30.35
CA ASN A 349 5.93 39.06 31.20
C ASN A 349 5.68 38.73 32.69
N GLU A 350 6.00 39.66 33.59
CA GLU A 350 5.90 39.50 35.04
C GLU A 350 4.77 40.41 35.62
N LEU A 351 3.77 40.77 34.81
CA LEU A 351 2.71 41.71 35.16
C LEU A 351 1.73 41.09 36.18
N THR A 352 1.42 41.84 37.24
CA THR A 352 0.43 41.43 38.28
C THR A 352 -0.91 42.15 38.15
N ASN A 353 -0.94 43.31 37.50
CA ASN A 353 -2.12 44.10 37.17
C ASN A 353 -1.91 44.87 35.85
N LEU A 354 -3.00 45.30 35.23
CA LEU A 354 -3.01 46.06 33.99
C LEU A 354 -4.30 46.87 33.93
N ASP A 355 -4.23 48.20 33.92
CA ASP A 355 -5.42 49.04 33.79
C ASP A 355 -5.81 49.18 32.32
N LEU A 356 -6.98 48.65 31.98
CA LEU A 356 -7.58 48.70 30.65
C LEU A 356 -8.82 49.61 30.62
N THR A 357 -9.17 50.30 31.72
CA THR A 357 -10.45 51.00 31.92
C THR A 357 -10.80 51.97 30.78
N ASN A 358 -9.79 52.65 30.22
CA ASN A 358 -9.95 53.63 29.13
C ASN A 358 -9.89 53.03 27.72
N LEU A 359 -9.43 51.79 27.56
CA LEU A 359 -9.09 51.18 26.26
C LEU A 359 -10.31 50.54 25.58
N THR A 360 -11.34 51.36 25.37
CA THR A 360 -12.66 50.92 24.86
C THR A 360 -12.62 50.36 23.44
N LYS A 361 -11.62 50.76 22.62
CA LYS A 361 -11.38 50.31 21.24
C LYS A 361 -10.65 48.97 21.12
N LEU A 362 -10.25 48.35 22.23
CA LEU A 362 -9.41 47.15 22.22
C LEU A 362 -10.16 45.92 21.69
N GLN A 363 -9.72 45.41 20.55
CA GLN A 363 -10.30 44.25 19.85
C GLN A 363 -9.52 42.96 20.11
N LEU A 364 -8.22 43.05 20.44
CA LEU A 364 -7.39 41.90 20.80
C LEU A 364 -6.59 42.17 22.08
N LEU A 365 -6.66 41.24 23.02
CA LEU A 365 -5.77 41.17 24.19
C LEU A 365 -5.11 39.79 24.28
N SER A 366 -3.79 39.75 24.15
CA SER A 366 -2.95 38.58 24.43
C SER A 366 -2.10 38.88 25.65
N CYS A 367 -2.58 38.45 26.81
CA CYS A 367 -1.98 38.69 28.13
C CYS A 367 -1.53 37.39 28.83
N ALA A 368 -1.52 36.27 28.11
CA ALA A 368 -1.10 34.95 28.57
C ALA A 368 0.33 34.89 29.14
N ARG A 369 0.61 34.02 30.11
CA ARG A 369 1.89 33.96 30.85
C ARG A 369 2.27 35.30 31.48
N ASN A 370 1.41 35.76 32.38
CA ASN A 370 1.69 36.83 33.34
C ASN A 370 1.32 36.31 34.75
N GLN A 371 1.16 37.19 35.73
CA GLN A 371 0.79 36.85 37.11
C GLN A 371 -0.58 37.45 37.49
N PHE A 372 -1.48 37.67 36.52
CA PHE A 372 -2.80 38.23 36.79
C PHE A 372 -3.66 37.25 37.61
N SER A 373 -4.22 37.72 38.72
CA SER A 373 -5.25 37.00 39.48
C SER A 373 -6.68 37.47 39.13
N TYR A 374 -6.81 38.72 38.69
CA TYR A 374 -8.08 39.34 38.31
C TYR A 374 -7.91 40.12 37.02
N LEU A 375 -8.94 40.12 36.17
CA LEU A 375 -8.99 40.94 34.96
C LEU A 375 -10.41 41.48 34.74
N ASP A 376 -10.51 42.80 34.56
CA ASP A 376 -11.77 43.50 34.29
C ASP A 376 -11.76 44.01 32.85
N LEU A 377 -12.66 43.49 32.02
CA LEU A 377 -12.84 43.84 30.62
C LEU A 377 -14.28 44.35 30.37
N THR A 378 -14.95 44.88 31.39
CA THR A 378 -16.33 45.38 31.28
C THR A 378 -16.48 46.59 30.35
N ASN A 379 -15.40 47.33 30.10
CA ASN A 379 -15.35 48.46 29.16
C ASN A 379 -14.89 48.07 27.75
N GLN A 380 -14.35 46.85 27.56
CA GLN A 380 -13.84 46.34 26.28
C GLN A 380 -14.98 45.73 25.46
N LYS A 381 -15.93 46.58 25.04
CA LYS A 381 -17.14 46.17 24.30
C LYS A 381 -16.83 45.66 22.90
N ASP A 382 -15.78 46.18 22.28
CA ASP A 382 -15.35 45.82 20.91
C ASP A 382 -14.41 44.61 20.87
N LEU A 383 -14.18 43.93 22.00
CA LEU A 383 -13.26 42.80 22.10
C LEU A 383 -13.71 41.64 21.20
N LYS A 384 -12.76 41.08 20.44
CA LYS A 384 -12.95 39.96 19.51
C LYS A 384 -12.07 38.76 19.84
N LEU A 385 -10.89 38.98 20.43
CA LEU A 385 -9.98 37.92 20.82
C LEU A 385 -9.36 38.19 22.20
N LEU A 386 -9.39 37.17 23.06
CA LEU A 386 -8.78 37.19 24.39
C LEU A 386 -8.00 35.90 24.64
N ASP A 387 -6.68 36.04 24.75
CA ASP A 387 -5.75 35.00 25.18
C ASP A 387 -5.18 35.38 26.55
N CYS A 388 -5.72 34.75 27.60
CA CYS A 388 -5.27 34.93 28.98
C CYS A 388 -4.76 33.62 29.62
N ASN A 389 -4.39 32.63 28.80
CA ASN A 389 -3.80 31.35 29.23
C ASN A 389 -2.62 31.51 30.21
N GLU A 390 -2.37 30.51 31.04
CA GLU A 390 -1.20 30.44 31.93
C GLU A 390 -1.03 31.69 32.84
N ASN A 391 -2.16 32.21 33.34
CA ASN A 391 -2.21 33.16 34.45
C ASN A 391 -2.74 32.46 35.73
N HIS A 392 -2.93 33.25 36.80
CA HIS A 392 -3.55 32.85 38.06
C HIS A 392 -5.01 33.32 38.15
N LEU A 393 -5.68 33.53 37.01
CA LEU A 393 -7.00 34.16 36.98
C LEU A 393 -8.03 33.30 37.72
N ILE A 394 -8.71 33.92 38.66
CA ILE A 394 -9.74 33.35 39.57
C ILE A 394 -11.12 34.02 39.37
N ASP A 395 -11.14 35.20 38.78
CA ASP A 395 -12.34 35.88 38.30
C ASP A 395 -11.99 36.69 37.05
N LEU A 396 -12.90 36.66 36.07
CA LEU A 396 -12.82 37.43 34.84
C LEU A 396 -14.18 38.06 34.60
N LYS A 397 -14.20 39.37 34.36
CA LYS A 397 -15.39 40.10 33.92
C LYS A 397 -15.24 40.50 32.46
N LEU A 398 -16.22 40.13 31.65
CA LEU A 398 -16.36 40.55 30.26
C LEU A 398 -17.52 41.53 30.15
N ALA A 399 -17.50 42.39 29.13
CA ALA A 399 -18.67 43.17 28.74
C ALA A 399 -19.81 42.23 28.28
N ASP A 400 -21.07 42.59 28.57
CA ASP A 400 -22.25 41.83 28.10
C ASP A 400 -22.29 41.73 26.56
N GLU A 401 -21.68 42.67 25.85
CA GLU A 401 -21.56 42.68 24.39
C GLU A 401 -20.55 41.66 23.85
N ALA A 402 -19.56 41.21 24.64
CA ALA A 402 -18.42 40.37 24.24
C ALA A 402 -18.77 38.88 23.98
N LYS A 403 -20.00 38.61 23.52
CA LYS A 403 -20.57 37.26 23.39
C LYS A 403 -19.80 36.37 22.42
N ASP A 404 -19.26 36.93 21.35
CA ASP A 404 -18.62 36.20 20.26
C ASP A 404 -17.07 36.14 20.32
N VAL A 405 -16.45 36.67 21.40
CA VAL A 405 -14.99 36.64 21.59
C VAL A 405 -14.39 35.24 21.38
N VAL A 406 -13.36 35.12 20.55
CA VAL A 406 -12.50 33.93 20.50
C VAL A 406 -11.62 33.96 21.75
N TYR A 407 -11.77 32.94 22.59
CA TYR A 407 -11.42 33.04 24.00
C TYR A 407 -10.61 31.83 24.47
N MET A 408 -9.49 32.06 25.16
CA MET A 408 -8.67 31.01 25.75
C MET A 408 -8.18 31.41 27.15
N SER A 409 -8.50 30.59 28.15
CA SER A 409 -8.23 30.89 29.57
C SER A 409 -7.85 29.64 30.36
N HIS A 410 -6.94 28.84 29.83
CA HIS A 410 -6.40 27.70 30.56
C HIS A 410 -5.48 28.21 31.67
N ASN A 411 -6.03 28.39 32.86
CA ASN A 411 -5.28 28.77 34.06
C ASN A 411 -4.90 27.50 34.83
N TYR A 412 -3.80 27.57 35.59
CA TYR A 412 -3.21 26.38 36.21
C TYR A 412 -2.80 26.67 37.64
N GLN A 413 -3.23 25.82 38.57
CA GLN A 413 -2.85 25.88 39.96
C GLN A 413 -2.29 24.51 40.39
N TYR A 414 -1.04 24.49 40.86
CA TYR A 414 -0.52 23.34 41.58
C TYR A 414 -1.14 23.27 42.98
N ILE A 415 -1.60 22.08 43.37
CA ILE A 415 -2.13 21.83 44.71
C ILE A 415 -1.56 20.51 45.22
N ASP A 416 -0.62 20.60 46.17
CA ASP A 416 -0.14 19.42 46.88
C ASP A 416 -1.11 19.02 48.00
N LEU A 417 -1.62 17.79 47.91
CA LEU A 417 -2.49 17.19 48.93
C LEU A 417 -1.72 16.32 49.94
N LYS A 418 -0.39 16.25 49.86
CA LYS A 418 0.45 15.44 50.76
C LYS A 418 0.62 16.10 52.14
N ASP A 419 0.77 17.42 52.18
CA ASP A 419 0.83 18.21 53.43
C ASP A 419 -0.57 18.57 53.97
N ALA A 420 -1.64 18.22 53.24
CA ALA A 420 -2.99 18.35 53.73
C ALA A 420 -3.27 17.30 54.84
N HIS A 421 -3.16 17.71 56.11
CA HIS A 421 -3.68 16.99 57.29
C HIS A 421 -5.22 16.89 57.30
N VAL A 422 -5.85 16.80 56.14
CA VAL A 422 -7.29 17.01 55.96
C VAL A 422 -7.90 15.74 55.41
N LYS A 423 -8.57 15.02 56.31
CA LYS A 423 -9.42 13.86 56.01
C LYS A 423 -10.69 14.24 55.22
N ASP A 424 -10.81 15.54 54.95
CA ASP A 424 -12.03 16.28 54.64
C ASP A 424 -11.86 17.23 53.43
N GLY A 425 -10.76 17.14 52.66
CA GLY A 425 -10.57 17.88 51.39
C GLY A 425 -9.57 19.06 51.41
N TYR A 426 -9.48 19.81 50.30
CA TYR A 426 -8.60 20.99 50.15
C TYR A 426 -9.38 22.30 50.06
N ASP A 427 -9.04 23.26 50.91
CA ASP A 427 -9.72 24.54 51.05
C ASP A 427 -9.08 25.63 50.16
N PHE A 428 -9.76 25.97 49.07
CA PHE A 428 -9.34 26.97 48.09
C PHE A 428 -9.38 28.42 48.63
N SER A 429 -10.07 28.69 49.74
CA SER A 429 -10.10 30.05 50.33
C SER A 429 -8.70 30.52 50.78
N LYS A 430 -7.78 29.58 51.00
CA LYS A 430 -6.36 29.81 51.35
C LYS A 430 -5.51 30.27 50.16
N LEU A 431 -5.93 29.96 48.94
CA LEU A 431 -5.32 30.44 47.70
C LEU A 431 -5.95 31.78 47.30
N ASN A 432 -7.26 31.92 47.48
CA ASN A 432 -8.03 33.11 47.15
C ASN A 432 -9.17 33.32 48.17
N PRO A 433 -9.14 34.38 49.00
CA PRO A 433 -10.24 34.70 49.92
C PRO A 433 -11.59 34.98 49.24
N ASN A 434 -11.58 35.34 47.96
CA ASN A 434 -12.77 35.61 47.13
C ASN A 434 -13.13 34.40 46.24
N PHE A 435 -12.75 33.18 46.62
CA PHE A 435 -13.05 31.97 45.83
C PHE A 435 -14.54 31.63 45.89
N ASP A 436 -15.16 31.57 44.73
CA ASP A 436 -16.59 31.32 44.56
C ASP A 436 -16.81 29.91 43.97
N PRO A 437 -17.25 28.93 44.78
CA PRO A 437 -17.47 27.56 44.31
C PRO A 437 -18.75 27.41 43.47
N ASP A 438 -19.71 28.34 43.58
CA ASP A 438 -20.99 28.25 42.84
C ASP A 438 -20.80 28.53 41.34
N LYS A 439 -19.63 29.07 40.95
CA LYS A 439 -19.18 29.17 39.56
C LYS A 439 -18.79 27.83 38.94
N ILE A 440 -18.56 26.76 39.71
CA ILE A 440 -17.95 25.53 39.19
C ILE A 440 -18.99 24.61 38.53
N ILE A 441 -18.74 24.20 37.28
CA ILE A 441 -19.69 23.45 36.44
C ILE A 441 -19.31 21.99 36.18
N SER A 442 -18.02 21.64 36.23
CA SER A 442 -17.56 20.24 36.14
C SER A 442 -16.20 20.04 36.81
N ILE A 443 -15.94 18.80 37.25
CA ILE A 443 -14.63 18.32 37.70
C ILE A 443 -14.31 17.06 36.87
N GLU A 444 -13.21 17.09 36.13
CA GLU A 444 -12.86 16.12 35.08
C GLU A 444 -11.43 15.58 35.25
N ASP A 445 -11.13 14.42 34.68
CA ASP A 445 -9.77 13.87 34.57
C ASP A 445 -9.02 14.45 33.36
N GLY A 446 -7.72 14.16 33.27
CA GLY A 446 -6.87 14.58 32.14
C GLY A 446 -7.21 13.99 30.76
N ASN A 447 -8.35 13.28 30.63
CA ASN A 447 -8.92 12.74 29.40
C ASN A 447 -10.36 13.26 29.14
N ASN A 448 -10.83 14.25 29.91
CA ASN A 448 -12.19 14.82 29.89
C ASN A 448 -13.30 13.82 30.30
N HIS A 449 -13.04 12.93 31.25
CA HIS A 449 -14.09 12.16 31.94
C HIS A 449 -14.46 12.85 33.26
N LEU A 450 -15.75 12.99 33.57
CA LEU A 450 -16.21 13.47 34.87
C LEU A 450 -15.70 12.59 36.03
N ILE A 451 -15.16 13.21 37.07
CA ILE A 451 -14.76 12.52 38.31
C ILE A 451 -15.97 12.55 39.24
N GLU A 452 -16.89 11.59 39.08
CA GLU A 452 -18.19 11.54 39.80
C GLU A 452 -18.07 11.58 41.34
N ASP A 453 -16.95 11.09 41.91
CA ASP A 453 -16.68 11.14 43.34
C ASP A 453 -16.32 12.57 43.85
N ALA A 454 -15.85 13.46 42.97
CA ALA A 454 -15.26 14.75 43.34
C ALA A 454 -16.28 15.90 43.32
N GLN A 455 -16.27 16.72 44.38
CA GLN A 455 -17.23 17.82 44.58
C GLN A 455 -16.69 18.86 45.56
N PHE A 456 -17.23 20.08 45.50
CA PHE A 456 -16.96 21.14 46.46
C PHE A 456 -18.02 21.18 47.57
N GLU A 457 -17.59 21.26 48.82
CA GLU A 457 -18.42 21.64 49.97
C GLU A 457 -17.97 23.03 50.45
N GLY A 458 -18.64 24.09 49.99
CA GLY A 458 -18.12 25.45 50.12
C GLY A 458 -16.80 25.60 49.37
N SER A 459 -15.79 26.24 49.98
CA SER A 459 -14.44 26.36 49.39
C SER A 459 -13.63 25.05 49.37
N ILE A 460 -14.17 23.94 49.87
CA ILE A 460 -13.40 22.71 50.13
C ILE A 460 -13.68 21.62 49.08
N LEU A 461 -12.66 21.33 48.25
CA LEU A 461 -12.69 20.23 47.27
C LEU A 461 -12.47 18.87 47.95
N LYS A 462 -13.43 17.97 47.78
CA LYS A 462 -13.46 16.60 48.31
C LYS A 462 -13.49 15.55 47.18
N GLY A 463 -13.36 14.27 47.56
CA GLY A 463 -13.55 13.12 46.66
C GLY A 463 -12.33 12.65 45.87
N LEU A 464 -11.30 13.48 45.72
CA LEU A 464 -10.02 13.05 45.14
C LEU A 464 -9.34 12.00 46.02
N LYS A 465 -8.57 11.08 45.38
CA LYS A 465 -7.90 9.98 46.09
C LYS A 465 -6.75 10.54 46.94
N LEU A 466 -6.91 10.43 48.25
CA LEU A 466 -5.89 10.73 49.25
C LEU A 466 -4.56 10.05 48.90
N ASN A 467 -3.44 10.71 49.23
CA ASN A 467 -2.06 10.31 48.93
C ASN A 467 -1.61 10.41 47.46
N LYS A 468 -2.24 11.25 46.64
CA LYS A 468 -1.69 11.79 45.38
C LYS A 468 -1.68 13.31 45.41
N ALA A 469 -0.66 13.96 44.84
CA ALA A 469 -0.81 15.36 44.43
C ALA A 469 -1.51 15.45 43.07
N TYR A 470 -2.07 16.62 42.79
CA TYR A 470 -2.84 16.86 41.59
C TYR A 470 -2.50 18.23 41.00
N TYR A 471 -2.33 18.26 39.68
CA TYR A 471 -2.35 19.49 38.91
C TYR A 471 -3.79 19.84 38.58
N ILE A 472 -4.26 21.01 39.00
CA ILE A 472 -5.60 21.49 38.70
C ILE A 472 -5.49 22.61 37.66
N LYS A 473 -5.78 22.23 36.41
CA LYS A 473 -6.12 23.16 35.35
C LYS A 473 -7.56 23.62 35.59
N TYR A 474 -7.88 24.87 35.30
CA TYR A 474 -9.27 25.30 35.21
C TYR A 474 -9.50 26.30 34.09
N GLU A 475 -10.68 26.21 33.49
CA GLU A 475 -11.12 27.02 32.35
C GLU A 475 -12.32 27.86 32.79
N ILE A 476 -12.13 29.18 32.82
CA ILE A 476 -13.17 30.15 33.17
C ILE A 476 -13.97 30.45 31.90
N SER A 477 -15.15 29.88 31.71
CA SER A 477 -16.01 30.20 30.57
C SER A 477 -16.42 31.70 30.52
N LYS A 478 -16.97 32.15 29.38
CA LYS A 478 -17.47 33.53 29.16
C LYS A 478 -18.48 34.07 30.19
N LYS A 479 -19.04 33.21 31.07
CA LYS A 479 -19.95 33.59 32.17
C LYS A 479 -19.28 33.53 33.55
N SER A 480 -17.94 33.59 33.57
CA SER A 480 -17.09 33.38 34.75
C SER A 480 -17.22 31.98 35.39
N ALA A 481 -17.94 31.04 34.77
CA ALA A 481 -18.18 29.70 35.30
C ALA A 481 -17.04 28.73 34.93
N MET A 482 -16.59 27.90 35.87
CA MET A 482 -15.31 27.18 35.82
C MET A 482 -15.45 25.66 35.63
N THR A 483 -14.75 25.10 34.64
CA THR A 483 -14.48 23.65 34.57
C THR A 483 -13.10 23.37 35.18
N PHE A 484 -13.02 22.39 36.09
CA PHE A 484 -11.80 21.95 36.75
C PHE A 484 -11.31 20.64 36.11
N VAL A 485 -10.07 20.60 35.61
CA VAL A 485 -9.46 19.40 35.04
C VAL A 485 -8.27 18.97 35.90
N VAL A 486 -8.38 17.77 36.46
CA VAL A 486 -7.55 17.25 37.54
C VAL A 486 -6.61 16.17 37.00
N PHE A 487 -5.33 16.50 36.89
CA PHE A 487 -4.29 15.60 36.42
C PHE A 487 -3.62 14.93 37.63
N PRO A 488 -3.67 13.59 37.75
CA PRO A 488 -2.90 12.89 38.76
C PRO A 488 -1.40 12.99 38.46
N GLU A 489 -0.61 13.24 39.49
CA GLU A 489 0.85 13.17 39.44
C GLU A 489 1.31 11.81 38.86
N ILE A 490 2.05 11.86 37.74
CA ILE A 490 2.61 10.73 37.00
C ILE A 490 4.08 10.59 37.42
N TYR A 491 4.50 9.41 37.82
CA TYR A 491 5.84 9.17 38.36
C TYR A 491 6.76 8.57 37.29
N CYS A 492 8.01 9.02 37.23
CA CYS A 492 9.04 8.44 36.36
C CYS A 492 9.64 7.15 36.94
N ASP A 493 8.78 6.25 37.42
CA ASP A 493 9.13 5.03 38.16
C ASP A 493 8.94 3.74 37.35
N GLU A 494 9.38 2.61 37.93
CA GLU A 494 9.31 1.29 37.30
C GLU A 494 7.89 0.70 37.26
N LEU A 495 6.96 1.23 38.06
CA LEU A 495 5.55 0.84 38.03
C LEU A 495 4.82 1.49 36.84
N THR A 496 5.16 2.73 36.52
CA THR A 496 4.56 3.53 35.46
C THR A 496 5.23 3.29 34.11
N PHE A 497 6.57 3.18 34.09
CA PHE A 497 7.38 2.93 32.90
C PHE A 497 8.30 1.73 33.14
N PRO A 498 7.86 0.47 32.92
CA PRO A 498 8.63 -0.72 33.27
C PRO A 498 9.98 -0.83 32.54
N ASP A 499 10.01 -0.49 31.23
CA ASP A 499 11.23 -0.50 30.43
C ASP A 499 12.21 0.57 30.92
N VAL A 500 13.38 0.13 31.38
CA VAL A 500 14.43 1.02 31.93
C VAL A 500 14.99 2.01 30.90
N ALA A 501 15.05 1.64 29.61
CA ALA A 501 15.56 2.52 28.57
C ALA A 501 14.50 3.55 28.14
N LEU A 502 13.21 3.22 28.22
CA LEU A 502 12.12 4.18 28.06
C LEU A 502 12.07 5.12 29.26
N ARG A 503 12.07 4.58 30.49
CA ARG A 503 12.01 5.34 31.74
C ARG A 503 13.13 6.39 31.84
N GLU A 504 14.38 5.99 31.57
CA GLU A 504 15.51 6.95 31.59
C GLU A 504 15.48 7.92 30.39
N PHE A 505 14.92 7.53 29.24
CA PHE A 505 14.68 8.48 28.14
C PHE A 505 13.64 9.54 28.54
N ILE A 506 12.51 9.13 29.13
CA ILE A 506 11.46 10.03 29.60
C ILE A 506 12.01 11.00 30.67
N LYS A 507 12.75 10.49 31.66
CA LYS A 507 13.46 11.32 32.66
C LYS A 507 14.46 12.32 32.06
N THR A 508 15.11 11.95 30.96
CA THR A 508 16.14 12.79 30.33
C THR A 508 15.54 13.85 29.39
N LYS A 509 14.24 13.75 29.05
CA LYS A 509 13.60 14.53 27.98
C LYS A 509 12.35 15.31 28.38
N TYR A 510 11.56 14.80 29.31
CA TYR A 510 10.26 15.40 29.69
C TYR A 510 10.17 15.74 31.17
N ASP A 511 10.84 14.99 32.05
CA ASP A 511 11.14 15.41 33.44
C ASP A 511 12.23 16.50 33.39
N THR A 512 11.79 17.74 33.16
CA THR A 512 12.66 18.90 32.97
C THR A 512 13.10 19.53 34.28
N ASN A 513 12.26 19.44 35.31
CA ASN A 513 12.57 19.92 36.66
C ASN A 513 13.48 18.93 37.45
N LYS A 514 13.51 17.65 37.07
CA LYS A 514 14.28 16.54 37.67
C LYS A 514 13.83 16.13 39.07
N ASP A 515 12.55 16.32 39.39
CA ASP A 515 11.94 15.89 40.65
C ASP A 515 11.49 14.41 40.63
N GLY A 516 11.52 13.76 39.47
CA GLY A 516 11.15 12.36 39.28
C GLY A 516 9.69 12.11 38.92
N ARG A 517 8.93 13.16 38.59
CA ARG A 517 7.54 13.08 38.09
C ARG A 517 7.45 13.64 36.67
N LEU A 518 6.23 13.69 36.14
CA LEU A 518 5.86 14.45 34.95
C LEU A 518 4.70 15.37 35.30
N GLU A 519 4.94 16.67 35.18
CA GLU A 519 3.95 17.70 35.49
C GLU A 519 3.05 18.01 34.30
N TYR A 520 1.92 18.71 34.55
CA TYR A 520 1.08 19.19 33.44
C TYR A 520 1.89 20.01 32.42
N SER A 521 2.80 20.87 32.90
CA SER A 521 3.60 21.75 32.05
C SER A 521 4.58 20.97 31.16
N GLU A 522 4.82 19.69 31.43
CA GLU A 522 5.75 18.83 30.70
C GLU A 522 4.99 17.89 29.76
N LEU A 523 3.92 17.27 30.26
CA LEU A 523 3.01 16.42 29.49
C LEU A 523 2.34 17.19 28.32
N SER A 524 1.99 18.46 28.54
CA SER A 524 1.44 19.33 27.49
C SER A 524 2.46 19.75 26.42
N LYS A 525 3.77 19.76 26.75
CA LYS A 525 4.86 19.99 25.77
C LYS A 525 5.24 18.71 25.01
N ALA A 526 4.94 17.53 25.56
CA ALA A 526 5.29 16.23 25.01
C ALA A 526 4.40 15.76 23.83
N THR A 527 4.13 16.67 22.88
CA THR A 527 3.30 16.40 21.69
C THR A 527 3.96 15.47 20.67
N THR A 528 5.28 15.29 20.76
CA THR A 528 6.08 14.38 19.94
C THR A 528 7.05 13.60 20.82
N ILE A 529 7.04 12.27 20.70
CA ILE A 529 7.99 11.36 21.35
C ILE A 529 8.76 10.61 20.25
N ASP A 530 10.07 10.87 20.18
CA ASP A 530 10.99 10.20 19.26
C ASP A 530 11.94 9.26 19.99
N LEU A 531 11.65 7.96 19.91
CA LEU A 531 12.45 6.85 20.44
C LEU A 531 13.43 6.30 19.40
N SER A 532 13.51 6.89 18.20
CA SER A 532 14.15 6.27 17.04
C SER A 532 15.64 5.99 17.24
N GLY A 533 16.06 4.80 16.81
CA GLY A 533 17.41 4.28 17.01
C GLY A 533 17.70 3.76 18.42
N ASN A 534 16.83 3.95 19.41
CA ASN A 534 17.02 3.43 20.77
C ASN A 534 16.68 1.93 20.84
N LYS A 535 17.66 1.10 20.45
CA LYS A 535 17.56 -0.37 20.44
C LYS A 535 17.46 -1.04 21.81
N ASN A 536 17.54 -0.27 22.90
CA ASN A 536 17.38 -0.78 24.25
C ASN A 536 15.91 -0.84 24.68
N ILE A 537 15.05 0.02 24.11
CA ILE A 537 13.59 0.03 24.35
C ILE A 537 12.94 -1.18 23.67
N LYS A 538 12.14 -1.91 24.45
CA LYS A 538 11.46 -3.17 24.10
C LYS A 538 9.97 -3.17 24.43
N ASP A 539 9.57 -2.36 25.42
CA ASP A 539 8.19 -2.17 25.87
C ASP A 539 7.87 -0.65 25.88
N LEU A 540 6.61 -0.32 25.58
CA LEU A 540 6.07 1.04 25.46
C LEU A 540 5.06 1.38 26.58
N THR A 541 4.83 0.45 27.51
CA THR A 541 3.95 0.63 28.67
C THR A 541 4.32 1.90 29.45
N GLY A 542 3.31 2.71 29.74
CA GLY A 542 3.43 4.04 30.34
C GLY A 542 3.21 5.18 29.35
N LEU A 543 3.37 4.95 28.04
CA LEU A 543 3.09 5.99 27.04
C LEU A 543 1.61 6.39 26.96
N GLU A 544 0.67 5.57 27.47
CA GLU A 544 -0.75 5.97 27.55
C GLU A 544 -1.03 7.15 28.49
N ASN A 545 -0.06 7.54 29.33
CA ASN A 545 -0.18 8.72 30.20
C ASN A 545 0.06 10.04 29.46
N PHE A 546 0.61 10.02 28.23
CA PHE A 546 0.88 11.21 27.44
C PHE A 546 -0.36 11.62 26.61
N THR A 547 -1.37 12.19 27.27
CA THR A 547 -2.66 12.50 26.65
C THR A 547 -2.59 13.52 25.49
N TYR A 548 -1.53 14.34 25.45
CA TYR A 548 -1.26 15.31 24.37
C TYR A 548 -0.38 14.77 23.22
N LEU A 549 -0.02 13.48 23.21
CA LEU A 549 0.89 12.90 22.22
C LEU A 549 0.26 12.79 20.82
N VAL A 550 0.78 13.57 19.87
CA VAL A 550 0.33 13.60 18.46
C VAL A 550 1.20 12.70 17.57
N ASN A 551 2.52 12.68 17.82
CA ASN A 551 3.49 11.97 16.99
C ASN A 551 4.32 10.99 17.82
N LEU A 552 4.35 9.71 17.42
CA LEU A 552 5.20 8.69 18.04
C LEU A 552 6.13 8.05 17.00
N HIS A 553 7.43 8.20 17.20
CA HIS A 553 8.46 7.63 16.34
C HIS A 553 9.25 6.55 17.09
N CYS A 554 9.20 5.32 16.57
CA CYS A 554 9.83 4.12 17.11
C CYS A 554 10.77 3.47 16.08
N ASP A 555 11.24 4.21 15.08
CA ASP A 555 12.01 3.68 13.96
C ASP A 555 13.35 3.10 14.42
N ASN A 556 13.68 1.87 14.00
CA ASN A 556 14.92 1.16 14.38
C ASN A 556 15.07 0.88 15.90
N THR A 557 13.98 0.89 16.66
CA THR A 557 13.93 0.38 18.06
C THR A 557 13.97 -1.16 18.09
N ASN A 558 13.76 -1.78 19.26
CA ASN A 558 13.75 -3.24 19.44
C ASN A 558 12.48 -3.74 20.14
N ILE A 559 11.37 -3.01 20.00
CA ILE A 559 10.06 -3.39 20.53
C ILE A 559 9.52 -4.67 19.87
N THR A 560 8.81 -5.49 20.65
CA THR A 560 8.23 -6.75 20.16
C THR A 560 6.72 -6.66 19.94
N THR A 561 6.07 -5.71 20.60
CA THR A 561 4.65 -5.38 20.52
C THR A 561 4.49 -3.87 20.59
N MET A 562 3.50 -3.32 19.87
CA MET A 562 3.07 -1.93 19.97
C MET A 562 1.57 -1.91 20.22
N ASP A 563 1.13 -1.57 21.43
CA ASP A 563 -0.25 -1.19 21.67
C ASP A 563 -0.29 0.30 21.98
N VAL A 564 -0.93 1.06 21.09
CA VAL A 564 -1.14 2.50 21.24
C VAL A 564 -2.62 2.85 21.24
N SER A 565 -3.52 1.85 21.31
CA SER A 565 -4.97 2.02 21.18
C SER A 565 -5.61 2.91 22.25
N LYS A 566 -4.93 3.13 23.38
CA LYS A 566 -5.36 4.09 24.42
C LYS A 566 -5.03 5.55 24.06
N ILE A 567 -4.06 5.79 23.17
CA ILE A 567 -3.53 7.11 22.85
C ILE A 567 -4.34 7.74 21.70
N LYS A 568 -5.55 8.20 22.04
CA LYS A 568 -6.54 8.78 21.11
C LYS A 568 -6.07 10.07 20.40
N SER A 569 -5.00 10.69 20.88
CA SER A 569 -4.42 11.93 20.33
C SER A 569 -3.51 11.72 19.11
N LEU A 570 -3.04 10.49 18.86
CA LEU A 570 -2.08 10.18 17.81
C LEU A 570 -2.61 10.48 16.39
N GLN A 571 -1.79 11.16 15.61
CA GLN A 571 -1.94 11.40 14.17
C GLN A 571 -0.86 10.68 13.37
N ILE A 572 0.38 10.60 13.88
CA ILE A 572 1.51 9.97 13.19
C ILE A 572 2.14 8.89 14.07
N VAL A 573 2.26 7.68 13.53
CA VAL A 573 2.99 6.56 14.14
C VAL A 573 3.99 5.96 13.15
N THR A 574 5.26 5.87 13.54
CA THR A 574 6.31 5.20 12.75
C THR A 574 7.06 4.15 13.58
N ALA A 575 7.32 2.98 12.99
CA ALA A 575 8.07 1.88 13.60
C ALA A 575 8.83 1.07 12.53
N ASN A 576 9.43 1.77 11.58
CA ASN A 576 10.12 1.18 10.44
C ASN A 576 11.45 0.53 10.89
N ASN A 577 11.83 -0.56 10.23
CA ASN A 577 13.02 -1.37 10.53
C ASN A 577 13.04 -1.93 11.97
N VAL A 578 11.89 -2.34 12.49
CA VAL A 578 11.76 -3.06 13.77
C VAL A 578 11.39 -4.53 13.48
N PRO A 579 12.36 -5.39 13.07
CA PRO A 579 12.08 -6.74 12.59
C PRO A 579 11.52 -7.69 13.68
N ASN A 580 11.64 -7.32 14.95
CA ASN A 580 11.14 -8.08 16.09
C ASN A 580 9.69 -7.73 16.48
N LEU A 581 9.10 -6.67 15.91
CA LEU A 581 7.73 -6.24 16.16
C LEU A 581 6.75 -7.21 15.50
N LYS A 582 5.94 -7.91 16.30
CA LYS A 582 5.01 -8.98 15.86
C LYS A 582 3.53 -8.59 15.87
N SER A 583 3.17 -7.63 16.72
CA SER A 583 1.78 -7.19 16.90
C SER A 583 1.72 -5.67 17.04
N VAL A 584 0.75 -5.06 16.35
CA VAL A 584 0.47 -3.62 16.35
C VAL A 584 -1.02 -3.42 16.56
N ASN A 585 -1.41 -2.63 17.58
CA ASN A 585 -2.79 -2.25 17.86
C ASN A 585 -2.95 -0.72 17.83
N VAL A 586 -3.67 -0.24 16.82
CA VAL A 586 -3.99 1.19 16.57
C VAL A 586 -5.49 1.47 16.62
N THR A 587 -6.30 0.51 17.10
CA THR A 587 -7.76 0.49 16.92
C THR A 587 -8.55 1.59 17.65
N GLY A 588 -7.92 2.31 18.59
CA GLY A 588 -8.50 3.47 19.27
C GLY A 588 -7.92 4.83 18.84
N CYS A 589 -7.01 4.85 17.85
CA CYS A 589 -6.42 6.08 17.31
C CYS A 589 -7.27 6.63 16.16
N ASP A 590 -8.45 7.17 16.47
CA ASP A 590 -9.41 7.70 15.49
C ASP A 590 -8.86 8.90 14.68
N LYS A 591 -7.87 9.60 15.23
CA LYS A 591 -7.15 10.72 14.62
C LYS A 591 -5.97 10.30 13.72
N LEU A 592 -5.61 9.03 13.68
CA LEU A 592 -4.42 8.53 12.96
C LEU A 592 -4.52 8.80 11.44
N SER A 593 -3.57 9.57 10.92
CA SER A 593 -3.45 9.94 9.50
C SER A 593 -2.29 9.21 8.81
N THR A 594 -1.15 9.03 9.50
CA THR A 594 0.03 8.33 8.97
C THR A 594 0.43 7.15 9.85
N LEU A 595 0.53 5.97 9.23
CA LEU A 595 1.07 4.74 9.85
C LEU A 595 2.18 4.14 8.98
N ARG A 596 3.40 4.01 9.52
CA ARG A 596 4.55 3.41 8.81
C ARG A 596 5.21 2.30 9.63
N LEU A 597 5.13 1.08 9.14
CA LEU A 597 5.52 -0.18 9.77
C LEU A 597 6.46 -1.01 8.86
N LYS A 598 7.21 -0.34 7.98
CA LYS A 598 8.09 -0.95 6.97
C LYS A 598 9.12 -1.87 7.62
N ASN A 599 9.38 -3.04 7.05
CA ASN A 599 10.44 -3.96 7.51
C ASN A 599 10.24 -4.35 8.98
N THR A 600 9.06 -4.88 9.30
CA THR A 600 8.66 -5.37 10.63
C THR A 600 8.15 -6.81 10.56
N GLY A 601 8.10 -7.50 11.69
CA GLY A 601 7.73 -8.92 11.79
C GLY A 601 6.22 -9.21 11.82
N ILE A 602 5.35 -8.22 11.60
CA ILE A 602 3.90 -8.33 11.79
C ILE A 602 3.24 -9.29 10.80
N THR A 603 2.26 -10.07 11.26
CA THR A 603 1.48 -11.03 10.43
C THR A 603 0.04 -10.61 10.19
N SER A 604 -0.45 -9.61 10.94
CA SER A 604 -1.81 -9.08 10.87
C SER A 604 -1.82 -7.62 11.33
N LEU A 605 -2.70 -6.81 10.75
CA LEU A 605 -2.90 -5.40 11.09
C LEU A 605 -4.38 -5.04 10.89
N ASP A 606 -4.99 -4.34 11.85
CA ASP A 606 -6.34 -3.78 11.72
C ASP A 606 -6.23 -2.24 11.64
N VAL A 607 -6.64 -1.68 10.50
CA VAL A 607 -6.77 -0.23 10.28
C VAL A 607 -8.22 0.21 10.10
N THR A 608 -9.19 -0.68 10.33
CA THR A 608 -10.64 -0.46 10.09
C THR A 608 -11.30 0.49 11.09
N LYS A 609 -10.50 1.09 11.98
CA LYS A 609 -10.90 2.07 12.99
C LYS A 609 -10.15 3.40 12.87
N ASN A 610 -9.37 3.57 11.79
CA ASN A 610 -8.59 4.77 11.52
C ASN A 610 -9.12 5.48 10.25
N PRO A 611 -10.34 6.06 10.28
CA PRO A 611 -11.03 6.58 9.09
C PRO A 611 -10.38 7.84 8.50
N LYS A 612 -9.38 8.41 9.17
CA LYS A 612 -8.55 9.53 8.70
C LYS A 612 -7.21 9.11 8.10
N LEU A 613 -6.91 7.81 8.05
CA LEU A 613 -5.64 7.30 7.54
C LEU A 613 -5.46 7.70 6.07
N ASP A 614 -4.42 8.48 5.79
CA ASP A 614 -4.08 9.05 4.48
C ASP A 614 -2.84 8.38 3.87
N THR A 615 -1.95 7.85 4.73
CA THR A 615 -0.68 7.23 4.37
C THR A 615 -0.49 5.92 5.15
N LEU A 616 -0.36 4.80 4.43
CA LEU A 616 -0.05 3.49 5.00
C LEU A 616 1.16 2.84 4.31
N ASP A 617 2.29 2.71 5.01
CA ASP A 617 3.42 1.87 4.60
C ASP A 617 3.52 0.65 5.53
N CYS A 618 3.19 -0.53 5.03
CA CYS A 618 3.46 -1.81 5.69
C CYS A 618 4.30 -2.74 4.79
N SER A 619 5.16 -2.15 3.95
CA SER A 619 6.06 -2.88 3.06
C SER A 619 7.08 -3.73 3.81
N LYS A 620 7.47 -4.87 3.24
CA LYS A 620 8.42 -5.84 3.83
C LYS A 620 7.95 -6.37 5.19
N THR A 621 6.67 -6.71 5.29
CA THR A 621 6.04 -7.37 6.45
C THR A 621 5.48 -8.74 6.05
N LYS A 622 4.98 -9.52 7.02
CA LYS A 622 4.42 -10.86 6.80
C LYS A 622 2.89 -10.88 6.74
N LEU A 623 2.30 -9.75 6.35
CA LEU A 623 0.86 -9.64 6.11
C LEU A 623 0.45 -10.54 4.94
N THR A 624 -0.63 -11.30 5.12
CA THR A 624 -1.26 -12.13 4.06
C THR A 624 -2.56 -11.52 3.53
N SER A 625 -3.09 -10.51 4.23
CA SER A 625 -4.27 -9.72 3.87
C SER A 625 -4.24 -8.37 4.62
N ILE A 626 -5.00 -7.39 4.13
CA ILE A 626 -5.28 -6.11 4.78
C ILE A 626 -6.66 -5.62 4.31
N ASP A 627 -7.48 -5.07 5.21
CA ASP A 627 -8.69 -4.34 4.84
C ASP A 627 -8.40 -2.83 4.89
N VAL A 628 -8.50 -2.16 3.73
CA VAL A 628 -8.37 -0.70 3.58
C VAL A 628 -9.69 -0.03 3.16
N SER A 629 -10.79 -0.80 3.09
CA SER A 629 -12.10 -0.29 2.62
C SER A 629 -12.71 0.77 3.55
N HIS A 630 -12.27 0.79 4.80
CA HIS A 630 -12.66 1.73 5.86
C HIS A 630 -11.80 3.00 5.92
N ASN A 631 -10.84 3.18 5.00
CA ASN A 631 -9.88 4.29 5.00
C ASN A 631 -10.03 5.17 3.72
N PRO A 632 -11.16 5.88 3.54
CA PRO A 632 -11.49 6.60 2.30
C PRO A 632 -10.56 7.82 2.04
N THR A 633 -9.76 8.21 3.03
CA THR A 633 -8.76 9.27 2.96
C THR A 633 -7.42 8.86 2.35
N LEU A 634 -7.14 7.55 2.18
CA LEU A 634 -5.85 7.07 1.67
C LEU A 634 -5.50 7.68 0.32
N PHE A 635 -4.35 8.36 0.26
CA PHE A 635 -3.71 8.80 -0.98
C PHE A 635 -2.40 8.04 -1.27
N ASN A 636 -1.75 7.47 -0.25
CA ASN A 636 -0.55 6.63 -0.40
C ASN A 636 -0.71 5.27 0.30
N LEU A 637 -0.54 4.18 -0.44
CA LEU A 637 -0.58 2.81 0.08
C LEU A 637 0.61 1.99 -0.44
N CYS A 638 1.48 1.56 0.47
CA CYS A 638 2.65 0.73 0.17
C CYS A 638 2.59 -0.61 0.93
N VAL A 639 2.33 -1.69 0.19
CA VAL A 639 2.32 -3.09 0.68
C VAL A 639 3.43 -3.93 0.03
N THR A 640 4.36 -3.28 -0.67
CA THR A 640 5.50 -3.89 -1.40
C THR A 640 6.26 -4.92 -0.55
N GLY A 641 6.48 -6.14 -1.05
CA GLY A 641 7.23 -7.17 -0.36
C GLY A 641 6.47 -7.83 0.80
N THR A 642 5.17 -8.08 0.63
CA THR A 642 4.32 -8.79 1.60
C THR A 642 3.75 -10.07 1.01
N ASP A 643 3.26 -10.99 1.85
CA ASP A 643 2.64 -12.25 1.44
C ASP A 643 1.17 -12.09 0.97
N ILE A 644 0.69 -10.85 0.76
CA ILE A 644 -0.68 -10.52 0.36
C ILE A 644 -1.00 -11.06 -1.04
N SER A 645 -2.18 -11.70 -1.17
CA SER A 645 -2.66 -12.32 -2.41
C SER A 645 -3.85 -11.61 -3.06
N THR A 646 -4.60 -10.80 -2.31
CA THR A 646 -5.77 -10.04 -2.78
C THR A 646 -5.85 -8.71 -2.03
N LEU A 647 -6.41 -7.68 -2.68
CA LEU A 647 -6.59 -6.34 -2.13
C LEU A 647 -7.78 -5.65 -2.83
N ASP A 648 -8.70 -5.06 -2.07
CA ASP A 648 -9.73 -4.14 -2.59
C ASP A 648 -9.30 -2.69 -2.31
N VAL A 649 -9.05 -1.91 -3.36
CA VAL A 649 -8.77 -0.46 -3.28
C VAL A 649 -9.92 0.41 -3.80
N THR A 650 -11.06 -0.17 -4.18
CA THR A 650 -12.17 0.51 -4.86
C THR A 650 -12.89 1.56 -4.00
N LYS A 651 -12.64 1.58 -2.68
CA LYS A 651 -13.17 2.59 -1.75
C LYS A 651 -12.20 3.75 -1.50
N ASN A 652 -10.94 3.60 -1.88
CA ASN A 652 -9.88 4.59 -1.64
C ASN A 652 -9.81 5.57 -2.81
N LEU A 653 -10.89 6.35 -3.01
CA LEU A 653 -11.07 7.22 -4.18
C LEU A 653 -10.02 8.35 -4.28
N LYS A 654 -9.28 8.61 -3.20
CA LYS A 654 -8.19 9.60 -3.13
C LYS A 654 -6.80 9.05 -3.45
N LEU A 655 -6.67 7.77 -3.82
CA LEU A 655 -5.37 7.13 -4.08
C LEU A 655 -4.61 7.85 -5.21
N ILE A 656 -3.35 8.23 -4.93
CA ILE A 656 -2.41 8.89 -5.85
C ILE A 656 -1.21 7.98 -6.13
N ASP A 657 -0.73 7.25 -5.12
CA ASP A 657 0.40 6.30 -5.23
C ASP A 657 0.04 4.95 -4.61
N LEU A 658 0.20 3.88 -5.40
CA LEU A 658 -0.09 2.50 -5.01
C LEU A 658 1.10 1.60 -5.32
N GLN A 659 1.67 0.99 -4.28
CA GLN A 659 2.86 0.14 -4.38
C GLN A 659 2.57 -1.27 -3.87
N LEU A 660 2.47 -2.22 -4.80
CA LEU A 660 2.14 -3.64 -4.61
C LEU A 660 3.30 -4.58 -4.94
N ALA A 661 4.47 -4.06 -5.32
CA ALA A 661 5.55 -4.86 -5.91
C ALA A 661 6.04 -6.02 -5.02
N ASN A 662 6.48 -7.13 -5.63
CA ASN A 662 6.92 -8.34 -4.94
C ASN A 662 5.87 -8.82 -3.90
N THR A 663 4.61 -8.95 -4.35
CA THR A 663 3.50 -9.57 -3.60
C THR A 663 2.93 -10.75 -4.40
N LYS A 664 1.86 -11.38 -3.90
CA LYS A 664 1.18 -12.51 -4.57
C LYS A 664 -0.13 -12.07 -5.25
N ILE A 665 -0.32 -10.76 -5.44
CA ILE A 665 -1.51 -10.18 -6.07
C ILE A 665 -1.38 -10.37 -7.60
N ARG A 666 -2.17 -11.29 -8.16
CA ARG A 666 -2.17 -11.59 -9.61
C ARG A 666 -3.09 -10.69 -10.44
N SER A 667 -3.97 -9.94 -9.78
CA SER A 667 -4.98 -9.06 -10.40
C SER A 667 -5.37 -7.96 -9.41
N ILE A 668 -5.57 -6.74 -9.90
CA ILE A 668 -6.03 -5.60 -9.08
C ILE A 668 -7.07 -4.78 -9.84
N ASP A 669 -8.17 -4.40 -9.19
CA ASP A 669 -9.12 -3.42 -9.72
C ASP A 669 -8.72 -2.02 -9.24
N VAL A 670 -8.27 -1.18 -10.18
CA VAL A 670 -7.94 0.24 -9.96
C VAL A 670 -8.92 1.20 -10.64
N SER A 671 -10.06 0.70 -11.15
CA SER A 671 -11.02 1.46 -11.97
C SER A 671 -11.66 2.66 -11.25
N GLN A 672 -11.76 2.59 -9.92
CA GLN A 672 -12.31 3.65 -9.07
C GLN A 672 -11.25 4.66 -8.61
N ASN A 673 -9.97 4.30 -8.69
CA ASN A 673 -8.85 5.13 -8.24
C ASN A 673 -8.43 6.13 -9.34
N LYS A 674 -9.39 6.97 -9.75
CA LYS A 674 -9.24 7.87 -10.91
C LYS A 674 -8.15 8.94 -10.72
N ASN A 675 -7.78 9.23 -9.46
CA ASN A 675 -6.71 10.15 -9.08
C ASN A 675 -5.30 9.53 -9.09
N LEU A 676 -5.17 8.23 -9.43
CA LEU A 676 -3.91 7.49 -9.37
C LEU A 676 -2.89 8.05 -10.38
N GLN A 677 -1.74 8.49 -9.87
CA GLN A 677 -0.62 9.03 -10.65
C GLN A 677 0.57 8.07 -10.71
N SER A 678 0.67 7.14 -9.76
CA SER A 678 1.79 6.20 -9.63
C SER A 678 1.29 4.80 -9.28
N LEU A 679 1.63 3.81 -10.12
CA LEU A 679 1.30 2.40 -9.91
C LEU A 679 2.57 1.55 -10.01
N THR A 680 2.91 0.85 -8.93
CA THR A 680 4.12 0.01 -8.82
C THR A 680 3.73 -1.43 -8.53
N ILE A 681 3.87 -2.31 -9.52
CA ILE A 681 3.38 -3.71 -9.52
C ILE A 681 4.45 -4.70 -10.03
N HIS A 682 5.73 -4.35 -9.93
CA HIS A 682 6.80 -5.24 -10.41
C HIS A 682 6.93 -6.52 -9.57
N ASP A 683 7.39 -7.62 -10.18
CA ASP A 683 7.57 -8.93 -9.53
C ASP A 683 6.29 -9.51 -8.88
N CYS A 684 5.10 -9.26 -9.46
CA CYS A 684 3.81 -9.74 -8.93
C CYS A 684 3.24 -10.97 -9.64
N PHE A 685 3.84 -11.39 -10.77
CA PHE A 685 3.34 -12.46 -11.64
C PHE A 685 1.90 -12.22 -12.12
N MET A 686 1.53 -10.96 -12.36
CA MET A 686 0.24 -10.59 -12.94
C MET A 686 0.17 -10.96 -14.42
N ASP A 687 -0.98 -11.48 -14.86
CA ASP A 687 -1.18 -11.92 -16.25
C ASP A 687 -1.92 -10.85 -17.10
N THR A 688 -2.72 -9.97 -16.47
CA THR A 688 -3.48 -8.87 -17.10
C THR A 688 -3.58 -7.64 -16.19
N LEU A 689 -3.81 -6.46 -16.79
CA LEU A 689 -4.02 -5.19 -16.06
C LEU A 689 -4.97 -4.27 -16.86
N ASP A 690 -6.01 -3.74 -16.21
CA ASP A 690 -6.83 -2.63 -16.74
C ASP A 690 -6.46 -1.32 -16.01
N ILE A 691 -6.03 -0.33 -16.78
CA ILE A 691 -5.74 1.05 -16.35
C ILE A 691 -6.48 2.09 -17.20
N THR A 692 -7.50 1.68 -17.97
CA THR A 692 -8.25 2.53 -18.91
C THR A 692 -8.95 3.71 -18.24
N GLN A 693 -9.23 3.63 -16.93
CA GLN A 693 -9.87 4.68 -16.14
C GLN A 693 -8.88 5.62 -15.43
N ASN A 694 -7.59 5.27 -15.37
CA ASN A 694 -6.57 6.00 -14.62
C ASN A 694 -5.92 7.08 -15.52
N LEU A 695 -6.75 8.02 -15.98
CA LEU A 695 -6.37 9.07 -16.96
C LEU A 695 -5.25 10.00 -16.48
N TYR A 696 -5.02 10.07 -15.16
CA TYR A 696 -3.98 10.87 -14.52
C TYR A 696 -2.67 10.10 -14.25
N LEU A 697 -2.55 8.84 -14.69
CA LEU A 697 -1.37 8.01 -14.45
C LEU A 697 -0.12 8.61 -15.12
N VAL A 698 0.92 8.85 -14.33
CA VAL A 698 2.22 9.44 -14.73
C VAL A 698 3.34 8.41 -14.71
N ASN A 699 3.30 7.47 -13.75
CA ASN A 699 4.30 6.42 -13.57
C ASN A 699 3.63 5.04 -13.57
N LEU A 700 4.13 4.12 -14.39
CA LEU A 700 3.77 2.70 -14.35
C LEU A 700 5.03 1.84 -14.28
N PHE A 701 5.23 1.16 -13.15
CA PHE A 701 6.38 0.30 -12.88
C PHE A 701 5.93 -1.15 -12.76
N ALA A 702 5.89 -1.86 -13.89
CA ALA A 702 5.21 -3.13 -14.10
C ALA A 702 6.16 -4.27 -14.57
N ASN A 703 7.45 -4.12 -14.33
CA ASN A 703 8.52 -5.08 -14.67
C ASN A 703 8.27 -6.49 -14.08
N ASN A 704 8.81 -7.54 -14.70
CA ASN A 704 8.78 -8.92 -14.20
C ASN A 704 7.36 -9.45 -13.88
N ASN A 705 6.47 -9.39 -14.88
CA ASN A 705 5.13 -9.96 -14.83
C ASN A 705 4.92 -10.89 -16.05
N ASN A 706 3.70 -11.37 -16.28
CA ASN A 706 3.38 -12.30 -17.37
C ASN A 706 2.71 -11.62 -18.58
N PHE A 707 2.62 -10.27 -18.62
CA PHE A 707 1.79 -9.56 -19.60
C PHE A 707 2.17 -9.89 -21.05
N THR A 708 1.22 -10.43 -21.81
CA THR A 708 1.33 -10.66 -23.27
C THR A 708 0.88 -9.45 -24.09
N GLU A 709 0.01 -8.64 -23.51
CA GLU A 709 -0.46 -7.34 -24.00
C GLU A 709 -0.58 -6.34 -22.84
N LEU A 710 -0.52 -5.05 -23.15
CA LEU A 710 -0.79 -3.97 -22.20
C LEU A 710 -1.37 -2.77 -22.95
N ASN A 711 -2.56 -2.30 -22.55
CA ASN A 711 -3.16 -1.09 -23.09
C ASN A 711 -2.79 0.13 -22.23
N VAL A 712 -2.13 1.13 -22.84
CA VAL A 712 -1.78 2.43 -22.23
C VAL A 712 -2.41 3.63 -22.95
N GLU A 713 -3.34 3.39 -23.89
CA GLU A 713 -3.88 4.39 -24.85
C GLU A 713 -4.54 5.60 -24.15
N ASN A 714 -5.27 5.33 -23.07
CA ASN A 714 -5.96 6.36 -22.29
C ASN A 714 -5.04 7.14 -21.34
N ASN A 715 -3.85 6.63 -21.04
CA ASN A 715 -2.96 7.17 -20.01
C ASN A 715 -2.06 8.27 -20.59
N LYS A 716 -2.67 9.32 -21.16
CA LYS A 716 -1.99 10.37 -21.94
C LYS A 716 -1.06 11.28 -21.12
N LYS A 717 -1.02 11.11 -19.79
CA LYS A 717 -0.10 11.79 -18.85
C LYS A 717 1.14 10.97 -18.47
N LEU A 718 1.26 9.74 -18.99
CA LEU A 718 2.34 8.80 -18.68
C LEU A 718 3.71 9.35 -19.12
N LYS A 719 4.64 9.46 -18.17
CA LYS A 719 6.02 9.96 -18.36
C LYS A 719 7.07 8.86 -18.17
N TYR A 720 6.76 7.86 -17.34
CA TYR A 720 7.66 6.75 -17.03
C TYR A 720 6.89 5.44 -17.17
N LEU A 721 7.25 4.66 -18.19
CA LEU A 721 6.71 3.32 -18.43
C LEU A 721 7.85 2.31 -18.32
N GLU A 722 7.73 1.37 -17.39
CA GLU A 722 8.66 0.25 -17.23
C GLU A 722 7.88 -1.06 -17.23
N VAL A 723 8.09 -1.87 -18.27
CA VAL A 723 7.42 -3.15 -18.55
C VAL A 723 8.43 -4.24 -18.90
N SER A 724 9.69 -4.08 -18.49
CA SER A 724 10.76 -5.04 -18.77
C SER A 724 10.49 -6.41 -18.15
N GLY A 725 10.97 -7.50 -18.77
CA GLY A 725 10.77 -8.86 -18.26
C GLY A 725 9.31 -9.33 -18.29
N ASN A 726 8.58 -8.97 -19.34
CA ASN A 726 7.22 -9.45 -19.63
C ASN A 726 7.24 -10.29 -20.93
N LYS A 727 6.08 -10.56 -21.52
CA LYS A 727 5.91 -11.36 -22.75
C LYS A 727 5.23 -10.55 -23.87
N LEU A 728 5.42 -9.23 -23.86
CA LEU A 728 4.72 -8.32 -24.77
C LEU A 728 5.18 -8.57 -26.21
N ILE A 729 4.24 -8.95 -27.08
CA ILE A 729 4.48 -9.14 -28.52
C ILE A 729 4.26 -7.82 -29.29
N LYS A 730 3.34 -6.98 -28.80
CA LYS A 730 3.16 -5.58 -29.22
C LYS A 730 3.11 -4.69 -27.98
N LEU A 731 3.66 -3.48 -28.11
CA LEU A 731 3.43 -2.35 -27.20
C LEU A 731 3.13 -1.11 -28.05
N ASP A 732 1.99 -0.46 -27.80
CA ASP A 732 1.58 0.76 -28.51
C ASP A 732 1.63 1.95 -27.55
N VAL A 733 2.44 2.96 -27.87
CA VAL A 733 2.68 4.14 -27.01
C VAL A 733 2.40 5.47 -27.72
N GLN A 734 1.78 5.42 -28.91
CA GLN A 734 1.55 6.62 -29.73
C GLN A 734 0.66 7.66 -29.04
N GLN A 735 -0.24 7.23 -28.15
CA GLN A 735 -1.12 8.12 -27.38
C GLN A 735 -0.48 8.64 -26.07
N ASN A 736 0.82 8.39 -25.83
CA ASN A 736 1.56 8.82 -24.65
C ASN A 736 2.67 9.85 -25.01
N PRO A 737 2.34 11.04 -25.56
CA PRO A 737 3.34 12.00 -26.05
C PRO A 737 4.21 12.60 -24.93
N GLU A 738 3.78 12.49 -23.66
CA GLU A 738 4.55 12.93 -22.48
C GLU A 738 5.69 11.98 -22.08
N LEU A 739 5.85 10.82 -22.73
CA LEU A 739 6.79 9.77 -22.33
C LEU A 739 8.25 10.24 -22.34
N ILE A 740 8.92 10.17 -21.17
CA ILE A 740 10.32 10.58 -20.95
C ILE A 740 11.24 9.35 -20.85
N LYS A 741 10.77 8.29 -20.18
CA LYS A 741 11.42 6.98 -20.10
C LYS A 741 10.48 5.88 -20.59
N LEU A 742 11.01 5.03 -21.47
CA LEU A 742 10.47 3.71 -21.77
C LEU A 742 11.52 2.65 -21.43
N ASP A 743 11.13 1.69 -20.59
CA ASP A 743 11.85 0.42 -20.44
C ASP A 743 10.94 -0.74 -20.84
N CYS A 744 11.36 -1.47 -21.87
CA CYS A 744 10.68 -2.64 -22.40
C CYS A 744 11.67 -3.80 -22.65
N GLU A 745 12.84 -3.79 -22.00
CA GLU A 745 13.85 -4.84 -22.14
C GLU A 745 13.29 -6.24 -21.83
N SER A 746 13.75 -7.28 -22.51
CA SER A 746 13.32 -8.66 -22.25
C SER A 746 11.80 -8.87 -22.39
N ASN A 747 11.25 -8.43 -23.52
CA ASN A 747 9.91 -8.79 -24.02
C ASN A 747 10.06 -9.54 -25.35
N ASP A 748 8.99 -9.70 -26.12
CA ASP A 748 8.97 -10.41 -27.41
C ASP A 748 8.60 -9.47 -28.59
N LEU A 749 8.86 -8.16 -28.44
CA LEU A 749 8.52 -7.14 -29.43
C LEU A 749 9.35 -7.29 -30.72
N SER A 750 8.70 -7.31 -31.88
CA SER A 750 9.39 -7.35 -33.20
C SER A 750 9.62 -5.96 -33.82
N THR A 751 8.75 -4.99 -33.52
CA THR A 751 8.87 -3.58 -33.92
C THR A 751 8.42 -2.66 -32.79
N LEU A 752 8.87 -1.40 -32.80
CA LEU A 752 8.41 -0.38 -31.84
C LEU A 752 8.18 0.97 -32.53
N ASP A 753 6.96 1.50 -32.42
CA ASP A 753 6.60 2.83 -32.91
C ASP A 753 6.72 3.86 -31.78
N LEU A 754 7.55 4.88 -32.02
CA LEU A 754 7.83 6.02 -31.14
C LEU A 754 7.64 7.36 -31.87
N THR A 755 6.92 7.38 -33.00
CA THR A 755 6.74 8.54 -33.89
C THR A 755 6.09 9.74 -33.20
N HIS A 756 5.31 9.49 -32.15
CA HIS A 756 4.58 10.51 -31.38
C HIS A 756 5.26 10.85 -30.04
N ASN A 757 6.36 10.18 -29.67
CA ASN A 757 6.98 10.27 -28.34
C ASN A 757 8.22 11.17 -28.34
N ALA A 758 8.13 12.37 -28.93
CA ALA A 758 9.27 13.30 -29.09
C ALA A 758 9.97 13.72 -27.78
N LYS A 759 9.30 13.60 -26.62
CA LYS A 759 9.84 13.88 -25.29
C LYS A 759 10.74 12.77 -24.72
N LEU A 760 10.88 11.64 -25.40
CA LEU A 760 11.61 10.47 -24.94
C LEU A 760 13.13 10.73 -24.85
N LYS A 761 13.70 10.53 -23.66
CA LYS A 761 15.13 10.75 -23.37
C LYS A 761 15.88 9.46 -23.03
N LEU A 762 15.17 8.47 -22.50
CA LEU A 762 15.68 7.19 -22.05
C LEU A 762 14.89 6.06 -22.72
N LEU A 763 15.56 5.19 -23.47
CA LEU A 763 14.94 4.01 -24.11
C LEU A 763 15.78 2.77 -23.84
N ASN A 764 15.23 1.83 -23.08
CA ASN A 764 15.75 0.48 -22.94
C ASN A 764 14.79 -0.51 -23.63
N CYS A 765 15.34 -1.30 -24.55
CA CYS A 765 14.59 -2.18 -25.44
C CYS A 765 15.39 -3.43 -25.87
N GLY A 766 16.51 -3.73 -25.20
CA GLY A 766 17.31 -4.92 -25.47
C GLY A 766 16.56 -6.25 -25.22
N LYS A 767 17.10 -7.36 -25.72
CA LYS A 767 16.53 -8.73 -25.54
C LYS A 767 15.07 -8.90 -26.02
N ASN A 768 14.61 -8.04 -26.92
CA ASN A 768 13.38 -8.23 -27.70
C ASN A 768 13.71 -8.98 -29.00
N HIS A 769 12.78 -9.04 -29.94
CA HIS A 769 13.04 -9.43 -31.34
C HIS A 769 13.10 -8.18 -32.25
N LEU A 770 13.52 -7.00 -31.75
CA LEU A 770 13.35 -5.76 -32.52
C LEU A 770 14.20 -5.73 -33.80
N TYR A 771 13.55 -5.58 -34.95
CA TYR A 771 14.22 -5.32 -36.23
C TYR A 771 14.14 -3.85 -36.69
N ASP A 772 13.05 -3.12 -36.42
CA ASP A 772 12.87 -1.68 -36.75
C ASP A 772 12.28 -0.91 -35.55
N ILE A 773 12.69 0.36 -35.40
CA ILE A 773 12.15 1.31 -34.42
C ILE A 773 11.88 2.64 -35.12
N GLN A 774 10.63 3.10 -35.08
CA GLN A 774 10.21 4.32 -35.77
C GLN A 774 10.24 5.52 -34.81
N PHE A 775 11.27 6.35 -34.89
CA PHE A 775 11.44 7.51 -34.02
C PHE A 775 10.70 8.75 -34.53
N ALA A 776 10.18 9.58 -33.60
CA ALA A 776 9.72 10.94 -33.89
C ALA A 776 10.82 11.78 -34.55
N GLN A 777 10.45 12.74 -35.40
CA GLN A 777 11.39 13.56 -36.17
C GLN A 777 12.42 14.29 -35.30
N ASP A 778 11.99 14.79 -34.13
CA ASP A 778 12.83 15.53 -33.17
C ASP A 778 13.25 14.68 -31.94
N ALA A 779 13.22 13.34 -32.05
CA ALA A 779 13.47 12.42 -30.94
C ALA A 779 14.92 12.51 -30.38
N SER A 780 15.06 13.21 -29.25
CA SER A 780 16.35 13.47 -28.58
C SER A 780 16.73 12.41 -27.53
N VAL A 781 16.59 11.12 -27.87
CA VAL A 781 16.93 9.99 -26.98
C VAL A 781 18.43 10.00 -26.68
N ARG A 782 18.80 10.29 -25.43
CA ARG A 782 20.20 10.47 -25.01
C ARG A 782 20.84 9.16 -24.53
N ASN A 783 20.06 8.33 -23.84
CA ASN A 783 20.50 7.02 -23.36
C ASN A 783 19.67 5.93 -24.04
N PHE A 784 20.28 5.25 -25.01
CA PHE A 784 19.67 4.15 -25.76
C PHE A 784 20.32 2.82 -25.40
N MET A 785 19.50 1.81 -25.08
CA MET A 785 19.92 0.46 -24.71
C MET A 785 19.10 -0.59 -25.48
N GLY A 786 19.42 -0.78 -26.76
CA GLY A 786 18.73 -1.73 -27.66
C GLY A 786 19.56 -2.97 -28.04
N LYS A 787 20.54 -3.38 -27.23
CA LYS A 787 21.47 -4.48 -27.58
C LYS A 787 20.90 -5.86 -27.30
N ASN A 788 21.56 -6.87 -27.86
CA ASN A 788 21.28 -8.30 -27.64
C ASN A 788 19.85 -8.69 -28.05
N GLN A 789 19.37 -8.24 -29.21
CA GLN A 789 18.08 -8.69 -29.74
C GLN A 789 18.14 -10.21 -30.04
N LYS A 790 17.10 -10.92 -29.65
CA LYS A 790 16.78 -12.30 -30.04
C LYS A 790 16.61 -12.36 -31.56
N ALA A 791 16.82 -13.52 -32.16
CA ALA A 791 16.62 -13.70 -33.60
C ALA A 791 15.14 -13.56 -33.99
N ASN A 792 14.82 -12.81 -35.04
CA ASN A 792 13.56 -13.00 -35.77
C ASN A 792 13.72 -14.23 -36.67
N THR A 793 12.81 -15.19 -36.56
CA THR A 793 12.77 -16.35 -37.46
C THR A 793 12.06 -15.97 -38.75
N ILE A 794 12.78 -15.99 -39.88
CA ILE A 794 12.23 -15.78 -41.22
C ILE A 794 12.21 -17.11 -41.95
N VAL A 795 11.04 -17.47 -42.50
CA VAL A 795 10.81 -18.73 -43.22
C VAL A 795 11.03 -18.49 -44.73
N LEU A 796 11.78 -19.38 -45.39
CA LEU A 796 12.09 -19.29 -46.82
C LEU A 796 11.75 -20.59 -47.58
N GLU A 797 11.17 -20.44 -48.77
CA GLU A 797 10.83 -21.54 -49.70
C GLU A 797 12.02 -21.90 -50.60
N ASP A 798 13.13 -22.29 -49.96
CA ASP A 798 14.37 -22.81 -50.59
C ASP A 798 15.24 -21.82 -51.42
N THR A 799 15.28 -20.54 -51.03
CA THR A 799 16.25 -19.54 -51.56
C THR A 799 17.43 -19.28 -50.62
N ASP A 800 18.65 -19.09 -51.12
CA ASP A 800 19.82 -18.67 -50.33
C ASP A 800 19.98 -17.14 -50.21
N THR A 801 18.98 -16.39 -50.68
CA THR A 801 18.92 -14.93 -50.69
C THR A 801 17.61 -14.39 -50.10
N TYR A 802 17.64 -13.17 -49.56
CA TYR A 802 16.48 -12.45 -49.02
C TYR A 802 16.65 -10.92 -49.22
N ASP A 803 15.63 -10.20 -49.68
CA ASP A 803 15.66 -8.74 -49.79
C ASP A 803 15.16 -8.10 -48.49
N LEU A 804 16.03 -7.37 -47.79
CA LEU A 804 15.68 -6.68 -46.55
C LEU A 804 14.63 -5.57 -46.76
N LYS A 805 14.35 -5.14 -48.00
CA LYS A 805 13.21 -4.26 -48.31
C LYS A 805 11.87 -4.89 -47.94
N GLU A 806 11.74 -6.21 -47.96
CA GLU A 806 10.52 -6.91 -47.52
C GLU A 806 10.25 -6.74 -46.01
N LEU A 807 11.32 -6.61 -45.22
CA LEU A 807 11.26 -6.42 -43.77
C LEU A 807 11.12 -4.93 -43.38
N TYR A 808 11.80 -4.03 -44.10
CA TYR A 808 11.90 -2.62 -43.73
C TYR A 808 10.97 -1.67 -44.51
N GLY A 809 10.48 -2.07 -45.69
CA GLY A 809 9.71 -1.22 -46.61
C GLY A 809 10.48 -0.01 -47.19
N LYS A 810 11.75 0.16 -46.81
CA LYS A 810 12.60 1.35 -47.05
C LYS A 810 14.08 0.92 -47.06
N ASP A 811 14.96 1.75 -47.62
CA ASP A 811 16.41 1.57 -47.46
C ASP A 811 16.87 2.02 -46.06
N VAL A 812 17.75 1.22 -45.43
CA VAL A 812 18.29 1.46 -44.09
C VAL A 812 19.83 1.37 -44.09
N GLU A 813 20.52 2.08 -43.18
CA GLU A 813 21.99 2.05 -43.12
C GLU A 813 22.49 0.83 -42.34
N ILE A 814 22.92 -0.21 -43.05
CA ILE A 814 23.40 -1.49 -42.49
C ILE A 814 24.92 -1.45 -42.27
N SER A 815 25.36 -1.92 -41.09
CA SER A 815 26.77 -2.06 -40.72
C SER A 815 27.01 -3.33 -39.90
N ASN A 816 28.26 -3.69 -39.61
CA ASN A 816 28.65 -4.82 -38.74
C ASN A 816 28.13 -6.22 -39.13
N LEU A 817 27.69 -6.44 -40.38
CA LEU A 817 27.08 -7.69 -40.84
C LEU A 817 27.99 -8.92 -40.62
N LYS A 818 27.39 -10.01 -40.13
CA LYS A 818 27.99 -11.34 -39.94
C LYS A 818 26.98 -12.43 -40.32
N GLY A 819 27.47 -13.54 -40.85
CA GLY A 819 26.68 -14.74 -41.18
C GLY A 819 26.25 -14.85 -42.66
N ALA A 820 26.22 -13.72 -43.37
CA ALA A 820 25.84 -13.60 -44.79
C ALA A 820 26.67 -12.51 -45.49
N THR A 821 26.56 -12.41 -46.81
CA THR A 821 27.01 -11.24 -47.59
C THR A 821 25.84 -10.34 -47.96
N LEU A 822 26.11 -9.12 -48.43
CA LEU A 822 25.09 -8.11 -48.77
C LEU A 822 25.42 -7.44 -50.11
N ASP A 823 24.41 -7.33 -50.97
CA ASP A 823 24.46 -6.63 -52.25
C ASP A 823 23.25 -5.69 -52.36
N GLY A 824 23.47 -4.39 -52.16
CA GLY A 824 22.39 -3.43 -51.93
C GLY A 824 21.64 -3.73 -50.63
N MET A 825 20.38 -4.17 -50.76
CA MET A 825 19.54 -4.67 -49.64
C MET A 825 19.41 -6.20 -49.61
N ILE A 826 19.97 -6.91 -50.61
CA ILE A 826 19.81 -8.35 -50.77
C ILE A 826 20.90 -9.06 -49.96
N LEU A 827 20.49 -9.76 -48.91
CA LEU A 827 21.34 -10.74 -48.22
C LEU A 827 21.56 -11.96 -49.13
N LYS A 828 22.77 -12.49 -49.14
CA LYS A 828 23.18 -13.70 -49.89
C LYS A 828 24.04 -14.62 -49.03
N ASP A 829 24.27 -15.85 -49.52
CA ASP A 829 24.98 -16.92 -48.81
C ASP A 829 24.28 -17.34 -47.49
N ILE A 830 22.95 -17.21 -47.40
CA ILE A 830 22.18 -17.39 -46.16
C ILE A 830 22.20 -18.86 -45.70
N LYS A 831 22.90 -19.13 -44.59
CA LYS A 831 22.99 -20.46 -43.97
C LYS A 831 21.82 -20.69 -43.00
N ARG A 832 21.00 -21.70 -43.32
CA ARG A 832 19.84 -22.12 -42.50
C ARG A 832 20.24 -22.50 -41.08
N GLY A 833 19.42 -22.11 -40.10
CA GLY A 833 19.65 -22.37 -38.69
C GLY A 833 20.87 -21.66 -38.08
N THR A 834 21.39 -20.63 -38.74
CA THR A 834 22.45 -19.78 -38.17
C THR A 834 21.99 -18.34 -38.05
N ASP A 835 22.45 -17.66 -36.99
CA ASP A 835 22.07 -16.28 -36.71
C ASP A 835 22.90 -15.30 -37.54
N ILE A 836 22.22 -14.56 -38.42
CA ILE A 836 22.76 -13.41 -39.14
C ILE A 836 22.58 -12.18 -38.25
N THR A 837 23.65 -11.44 -38.00
CA THR A 837 23.64 -10.26 -37.12
C THR A 837 24.19 -9.04 -37.85
N TYR A 838 23.55 -7.88 -37.67
CA TYR A 838 23.98 -6.60 -38.23
C TYR A 838 23.49 -5.44 -37.36
N THR A 839 24.06 -4.25 -37.55
CA THR A 839 23.67 -3.03 -36.84
C THR A 839 23.05 -2.05 -37.83
N ILE A 840 21.78 -1.67 -37.63
CA ILE A 840 21.15 -0.58 -38.38
C ILE A 840 21.39 0.76 -37.68
N SER A 841 21.67 1.81 -38.46
CA SER A 841 21.91 3.18 -37.96
C SER A 841 20.76 4.12 -38.32
N TYR A 842 20.37 4.97 -37.37
CA TYR A 842 19.32 5.99 -37.54
C TYR A 842 19.94 7.39 -37.64
N LYS A 843 19.22 8.33 -38.26
CA LYS A 843 19.69 9.71 -38.53
C LYS A 843 20.12 10.51 -37.28
N ASN A 844 19.60 10.15 -36.11
CA ASN A 844 19.95 10.75 -34.82
C ASN A 844 21.15 10.06 -34.12
N GLY A 845 21.87 9.18 -34.81
CA GLY A 845 23.04 8.48 -34.29
C GLY A 845 22.75 7.23 -33.45
N ILE A 846 21.47 6.90 -33.23
CA ILE A 846 21.05 5.64 -32.60
C ILE A 846 21.46 4.46 -33.48
N LYS A 847 21.84 3.34 -32.85
CA LYS A 847 22.25 2.10 -33.51
C LYS A 847 21.57 0.91 -32.85
N LEU A 848 20.76 0.16 -33.60
CA LEU A 848 20.10 -1.08 -33.15
C LEU A 848 20.86 -2.29 -33.69
N ASP A 849 21.25 -3.21 -32.81
CA ASP A 849 21.86 -4.48 -33.18
C ASP A 849 20.75 -5.52 -33.44
N VAL A 850 20.53 -5.88 -34.70
CA VAL A 850 19.45 -6.78 -35.17
C VAL A 850 19.99 -8.20 -35.38
N THR A 851 19.19 -9.19 -35.01
CA THR A 851 19.46 -10.61 -35.24
C THR A 851 18.33 -11.22 -36.08
N LEU A 852 18.68 -11.91 -37.17
CA LEU A 852 17.75 -12.69 -38.00
C LEU A 852 18.22 -14.15 -38.06
N ARG A 853 17.30 -15.10 -38.04
CA ARG A 853 17.55 -16.53 -38.29
C ARG A 853 16.67 -16.99 -39.43
N PHE A 854 17.26 -17.65 -40.42
CA PHE A 854 16.53 -18.13 -41.59
C PHE A 854 16.34 -19.64 -41.53
N VAL A 855 15.10 -20.09 -41.74
CA VAL A 855 14.70 -21.50 -41.67
C VAL A 855 13.93 -21.92 -42.91
N LEU A 856 13.94 -23.20 -43.27
CA LEU A 856 13.07 -23.73 -44.33
C LEU A 856 11.64 -23.94 -43.80
N ASN A 857 10.65 -23.72 -44.67
CA ASN A 857 9.26 -24.08 -44.38
C ASN A 857 9.15 -25.62 -44.25
N ASN A 858 8.55 -26.11 -43.16
CA ASN A 858 8.40 -27.55 -42.92
C ASN A 858 6.92 -27.95 -42.89
N ALA A 859 6.63 -29.18 -43.27
CA ALA A 859 5.26 -29.71 -43.29
C ALA A 859 5.24 -31.22 -43.03
N TRP A 860 4.12 -31.72 -42.51
CA TRP A 860 3.85 -33.15 -42.45
C TRP A 860 3.63 -33.69 -43.87
N LYS A 861 4.58 -34.52 -44.35
CA LYS A 861 4.48 -35.29 -45.58
C LYS A 861 3.50 -36.47 -45.42
N THR A 862 3.50 -37.09 -44.24
CA THR A 862 2.51 -38.07 -43.78
C THR A 862 2.04 -37.65 -42.39
N PRO A 863 0.73 -37.46 -42.15
CA PRO A 863 0.22 -37.00 -40.86
C PRO A 863 0.37 -38.08 -39.77
N LEU A 864 0.41 -37.65 -38.52
CA LEU A 864 0.46 -38.54 -37.36
C LEU A 864 -0.76 -39.46 -37.30
N THR A 865 -0.52 -40.76 -37.29
CA THR A 865 -1.52 -41.80 -37.03
C THR A 865 -0.95 -42.90 -36.14
N ILE A 866 -1.82 -43.60 -35.42
CA ILE A 866 -1.50 -44.77 -34.58
C ILE A 866 -2.76 -45.65 -34.54
N SER A 867 -2.62 -46.95 -34.26
CA SER A 867 -3.73 -47.90 -34.18
C SER A 867 -3.92 -48.41 -32.75
N ASP A 868 -5.16 -48.72 -32.38
CA ASP A 868 -5.51 -49.32 -31.09
C ASP A 868 -4.94 -50.75 -30.92
N TRP A 869 -4.85 -51.22 -29.66
CA TRP A 869 -4.52 -52.61 -29.32
C TRP A 869 -5.14 -53.05 -27.99
N THR A 870 -5.04 -54.34 -27.64
CA THR A 870 -5.53 -54.88 -26.36
C THR A 870 -4.41 -54.95 -25.33
N TYR A 871 -4.72 -54.80 -24.04
CA TYR A 871 -3.79 -55.06 -22.96
C TYR A 871 -3.11 -56.44 -23.09
N GLY A 872 -1.78 -56.47 -23.12
CA GLY A 872 -0.99 -57.68 -23.33
C GLY A 872 -0.66 -58.02 -24.79
N ASP A 873 -1.27 -57.35 -25.78
CA ASP A 873 -0.78 -57.38 -27.17
C ASP A 873 0.56 -56.64 -27.29
N THR A 874 1.31 -56.93 -28.36
CA THR A 874 2.43 -56.07 -28.78
C THR A 874 1.89 -54.67 -29.15
N PRO A 875 2.46 -53.57 -28.59
CA PRO A 875 2.10 -52.20 -28.94
C PRO A 875 2.15 -51.92 -30.45
N LYS A 876 1.44 -50.87 -30.88
CA LYS A 876 1.45 -50.42 -32.28
C LYS A 876 2.33 -49.20 -32.41
N GLU A 877 3.29 -49.27 -33.32
CA GLU A 877 4.15 -48.14 -33.65
C GLU A 877 3.32 -47.02 -34.33
N PRO A 878 3.51 -45.75 -33.95
CA PRO A 878 2.94 -44.61 -34.65
C PRO A 878 3.58 -44.44 -36.03
N GLN A 879 2.87 -43.74 -36.92
CA GLN A 879 3.33 -43.36 -38.25
C GLN A 879 3.22 -41.85 -38.42
N GLY A 880 4.24 -41.24 -39.02
CA GLY A 880 4.29 -39.83 -39.37
C GLY A 880 5.61 -39.52 -40.07
N GLU A 881 5.60 -38.65 -41.07
CA GLU A 881 6.79 -38.23 -41.82
C GLU A 881 6.74 -36.72 -42.03
N ALA A 882 7.87 -36.04 -41.82
CA ALA A 882 8.04 -34.63 -42.16
C ALA A 882 8.68 -34.44 -43.55
N LEU A 883 8.61 -33.22 -44.06
CA LEU A 883 9.35 -32.81 -45.26
C LEU A 883 10.86 -32.68 -44.97
N TYR A 884 11.19 -32.17 -43.78
CA TYR A 884 12.56 -32.10 -43.26
C TYR A 884 12.61 -32.57 -41.79
N GLY A 885 13.64 -33.34 -41.44
CA GLY A 885 13.91 -33.82 -40.08
C GLY A 885 13.33 -35.18 -39.74
N ASP A 886 13.95 -35.84 -38.76
CA ASP A 886 13.50 -37.12 -38.22
C ASP A 886 12.35 -36.92 -37.21
N VAL A 887 11.35 -37.80 -37.23
CA VAL A 887 10.18 -37.72 -36.36
C VAL A 887 10.41 -38.48 -35.06
N THR A 888 10.27 -37.78 -33.93
CA THR A 888 10.31 -38.37 -32.59
C THR A 888 8.88 -38.56 -32.07
N PHE A 889 8.65 -39.65 -31.32
CA PHE A 889 7.34 -39.98 -30.74
C PHE A 889 7.43 -40.11 -29.23
N THR A 890 6.44 -39.54 -28.53
CA THR A 890 6.32 -39.55 -27.06
C THR A 890 4.86 -39.73 -26.65
N TYR A 891 4.58 -40.18 -25.43
CA TYR A 891 3.26 -40.65 -24.99
C TYR A 891 2.82 -40.04 -23.67
N SER A 892 1.51 -39.82 -23.49
CA SER A 892 0.89 -39.33 -22.25
C SER A 892 -0.51 -39.90 -22.04
N ASP A 893 -1.00 -39.91 -20.79
CA ASP A 893 -2.39 -40.26 -20.43
C ASP A 893 -3.35 -39.07 -20.57
N SER A 894 -2.85 -37.90 -20.98
CA SER A 894 -3.62 -36.68 -21.23
C SER A 894 -3.12 -35.93 -22.47
N GLU A 895 -4.04 -35.37 -23.26
CA GLU A 895 -3.75 -34.60 -24.47
C GLU A 895 -2.82 -33.40 -24.21
N THR A 896 -2.95 -32.79 -23.04
CA THR A 896 -2.11 -31.67 -22.56
C THR A 896 -1.22 -32.10 -21.38
N GLY A 897 -0.93 -33.40 -21.26
CA GLY A 897 -0.12 -33.97 -20.19
C GLY A 897 1.39 -33.83 -20.41
N THR A 898 2.16 -34.37 -19.46
CA THR A 898 3.60 -34.59 -19.68
C THR A 898 3.76 -35.79 -20.60
N PHE A 899 4.38 -35.60 -21.76
CA PHE A 899 4.71 -36.69 -22.68
C PHE A 899 6.10 -37.27 -22.35
N THR A 900 6.24 -38.60 -22.35
CA THR A 900 7.53 -39.31 -22.14
C THR A 900 7.84 -40.26 -23.30
N THR A 901 9.06 -40.80 -23.36
CA THR A 901 9.44 -41.82 -24.36
C THR A 901 8.88 -43.21 -24.07
N ASP A 902 8.16 -43.40 -22.96
CA ASP A 902 7.72 -44.72 -22.52
C ASP A 902 6.41 -45.11 -23.21
N VAL A 903 6.45 -46.16 -24.05
CA VAL A 903 5.25 -46.68 -24.71
C VAL A 903 4.29 -47.24 -23.65
N PRO A 904 3.04 -46.74 -23.57
CA PRO A 904 2.11 -47.18 -22.53
C PRO A 904 1.62 -48.60 -22.79
N THR A 905 1.36 -49.32 -21.69
CA THR A 905 0.94 -50.73 -21.72
C THR A 905 -0.38 -51.00 -21.01
N ASN A 906 -0.81 -50.14 -20.10
CA ASN A 906 -2.06 -50.30 -19.33
C ASN A 906 -3.28 -49.88 -20.17
N ALA A 907 -4.42 -50.53 -19.95
CA ALA A 907 -5.66 -50.18 -20.63
C ALA A 907 -6.15 -48.77 -20.26
N GLY A 908 -6.71 -48.07 -21.25
CA GLY A 908 -7.13 -46.67 -21.18
C GLY A 908 -7.01 -45.96 -22.53
N THR A 909 -7.47 -44.72 -22.58
CA THR A 909 -7.16 -43.79 -23.68
C THR A 909 -5.80 -43.15 -23.40
N TRP A 910 -4.96 -43.11 -24.43
CA TRP A 910 -3.62 -42.54 -24.39
C TRP A 910 -3.41 -41.62 -25.60
N TYR A 911 -2.41 -40.76 -25.52
CA TYR A 911 -2.07 -39.79 -26.55
C TYR A 911 -0.62 -40.00 -26.96
N VAL A 912 -0.35 -40.02 -28.27
CA VAL A 912 1.00 -39.94 -28.83
C VAL A 912 1.20 -38.55 -29.41
N LYS A 913 2.33 -37.92 -29.08
CA LYS A 913 2.82 -36.68 -29.67
C LYS A 913 3.98 -37.00 -30.60
N ALA A 914 3.88 -36.56 -31.85
CA ALA A 914 5.00 -36.45 -32.76
C ALA A 914 5.66 -35.07 -32.64
N SER A 915 6.99 -35.04 -32.64
CA SER A 915 7.82 -33.83 -32.58
C SER A 915 8.95 -33.91 -33.61
N VAL A 916 9.23 -32.80 -34.30
CA VAL A 916 10.42 -32.60 -35.15
C VAL A 916 11.03 -31.26 -34.77
N GLU A 917 12.24 -31.30 -34.20
CA GLU A 917 12.90 -30.18 -33.53
C GLU A 917 14.34 -30.04 -34.07
N ASP A 918 14.66 -28.93 -34.75
CA ASP A 918 15.99 -28.62 -35.33
C ASP A 918 16.05 -27.13 -35.73
N ASP A 919 17.20 -26.46 -35.54
CA ASP A 919 17.36 -25.04 -35.86
C ASP A 919 17.14 -24.66 -37.35
N ARG A 920 17.21 -25.60 -38.29
CA ARG A 920 17.29 -25.33 -39.74
C ARG A 920 15.94 -25.17 -40.46
N TYR A 921 14.85 -25.63 -39.85
CA TYR A 921 13.50 -25.64 -40.44
C TYR A 921 12.45 -25.37 -39.36
N VAL A 922 11.23 -25.01 -39.78
CA VAL A 922 10.11 -24.83 -38.84
C VAL A 922 9.87 -26.13 -38.06
N GLU A 923 9.76 -26.02 -36.74
CA GLU A 923 9.43 -27.14 -35.85
C GLU A 923 8.03 -27.68 -36.16
N LEU A 924 7.86 -29.00 -36.14
CA LEU A 924 6.56 -29.63 -36.34
C LEU A 924 6.14 -30.39 -35.09
N SER A 925 4.85 -30.26 -34.74
CA SER A 925 4.24 -31.17 -33.79
C SER A 925 2.81 -31.53 -34.19
N ALA A 926 2.38 -32.72 -33.75
CA ALA A 926 1.03 -33.23 -33.87
C ALA A 926 0.74 -34.15 -32.67
N VAL A 927 -0.52 -34.25 -32.25
CA VAL A 927 -0.97 -35.18 -31.22
C VAL A 927 -2.11 -36.03 -31.78
N ALA A 928 -2.12 -37.32 -31.46
CA ALA A 928 -3.19 -38.25 -31.82
C ALA A 928 -3.54 -39.14 -30.62
N SER A 929 -4.83 -39.41 -30.43
CA SER A 929 -5.33 -40.33 -29.41
C SER A 929 -5.43 -41.77 -29.93
N PHE A 930 -5.24 -42.73 -29.03
CA PHE A 930 -5.48 -44.15 -29.25
C PHE A 930 -6.00 -44.80 -27.97
N THR A 931 -6.53 -46.02 -28.10
CA THR A 931 -7.07 -46.80 -26.98
C THR A 931 -6.29 -48.09 -26.82
N ILE A 932 -5.82 -48.34 -25.60
CA ILE A 932 -5.44 -49.68 -25.17
C ILE A 932 -6.69 -50.30 -24.54
N HIS A 933 -7.34 -51.21 -25.25
CA HIS A 933 -8.55 -51.89 -24.79
C HIS A 933 -8.23 -52.85 -23.63
N LYS A 934 -9.18 -53.04 -22.72
CA LYS A 934 -9.06 -54.04 -21.66
C LYS A 934 -9.08 -55.46 -22.24
N ALA A 935 -8.21 -56.32 -21.73
CA ALA A 935 -8.19 -57.73 -22.10
C ALA A 935 -9.34 -58.50 -21.44
N THR A 936 -9.75 -59.61 -22.05
CA THR A 936 -10.63 -60.59 -21.42
C THR A 936 -9.78 -61.57 -20.62
N PRO A 937 -9.93 -61.67 -19.28
CA PRO A 937 -9.12 -62.57 -18.47
C PRO A 937 -9.45 -64.04 -18.79
N ILE A 938 -8.41 -64.85 -18.96
CA ILE A 938 -8.56 -66.30 -19.12
C ILE A 938 -8.80 -66.90 -17.73
N ILE A 939 -10.06 -67.21 -17.43
CA ILE A 939 -10.50 -67.77 -16.16
C ILE A 939 -11.12 -69.17 -16.39
N ASN A 940 -10.74 -70.14 -15.55
CA ASN A 940 -11.35 -71.46 -15.54
C ASN A 940 -12.60 -71.44 -14.66
N SER A 941 -13.67 -72.14 -15.05
CA SER A 941 -14.82 -72.36 -14.18
C SER A 941 -14.35 -73.03 -12.87
N PRO A 942 -14.67 -72.48 -11.69
CA PRO A 942 -14.53 -73.22 -10.45
C PRO A 942 -15.43 -74.47 -10.47
N GLN A 943 -15.03 -75.49 -9.71
CA GLN A 943 -15.82 -76.70 -9.45
C GLN A 943 -16.20 -76.65 -7.98
N LEU A 944 -17.50 -76.51 -7.71
CA LEU A 944 -18.04 -76.33 -6.37
C LEU A 944 -18.86 -77.56 -5.98
N PHE A 945 -18.96 -77.85 -4.69
CA PHE A 945 -19.58 -79.07 -4.19
C PHE A 945 -20.59 -78.74 -3.08
N THR A 946 -21.73 -79.42 -3.09
CA THR A 946 -22.80 -79.28 -2.09
C THR A 946 -23.58 -80.59 -1.97
N SER A 947 -24.68 -80.60 -1.24
CA SER A 947 -25.53 -81.79 -1.07
C SER A 947 -27.00 -81.55 -1.42
N TYR A 948 -27.69 -82.63 -1.75
CA TYR A 948 -29.13 -82.67 -2.07
C TYR A 948 -29.98 -81.87 -1.05
N GLN A 949 -30.81 -80.95 -1.57
CA GLN A 949 -31.64 -79.95 -0.88
C GLN A 949 -30.94 -78.81 -0.10
N GLN A 950 -29.65 -78.53 -0.38
CA GLN A 950 -29.06 -77.22 -0.07
C GLN A 950 -29.46 -76.16 -1.14
N THR A 951 -29.07 -74.89 -0.93
CA THR A 951 -29.25 -73.80 -1.90
C THR A 951 -27.92 -73.22 -2.40
N SER A 952 -27.92 -72.47 -3.50
CA SER A 952 -26.72 -71.81 -4.04
C SER A 952 -26.16 -70.71 -3.13
N ASN A 953 -26.94 -70.21 -2.15
CA ASN A 953 -26.45 -69.30 -1.10
C ASN A 953 -25.58 -70.03 -0.06
N ASP A 954 -25.78 -71.34 0.12
CA ASP A 954 -24.98 -72.18 1.03
C ASP A 954 -23.64 -72.59 0.39
N VAL A 955 -23.46 -72.30 -0.91
CA VAL A 955 -22.26 -72.62 -1.69
C VAL A 955 -21.34 -71.40 -1.76
N ALA A 956 -20.21 -71.47 -1.05
CA ALA A 956 -19.21 -70.41 -1.04
C ALA A 956 -18.50 -70.29 -2.41
N LEU A 957 -18.57 -69.08 -3.01
CA LEU A 957 -17.82 -68.73 -4.21
C LEU A 957 -16.34 -68.42 -3.90
N PRO A 958 -15.41 -68.67 -4.85
CA PRO A 958 -14.02 -68.21 -4.74
C PRO A 958 -13.90 -66.68 -4.83
N GLU A 959 -12.76 -66.15 -4.39
CA GLU A 959 -12.47 -64.71 -4.48
C GLU A 959 -12.55 -64.19 -5.92
N GLY A 960 -13.21 -63.04 -6.10
CA GLY A 960 -13.49 -62.44 -7.40
C GLY A 960 -14.78 -62.92 -8.09
N PHE A 961 -15.42 -64.01 -7.64
CA PHE A 961 -16.70 -64.48 -8.19
C PHE A 961 -17.91 -63.95 -7.39
N THR A 962 -18.99 -63.62 -8.10
CA THR A 962 -20.29 -63.21 -7.51
C THR A 962 -21.46 -63.83 -8.27
N TRP A 963 -22.47 -64.38 -7.58
CA TRP A 963 -23.66 -64.93 -8.23
C TRP A 963 -24.46 -63.81 -8.93
N THR A 964 -24.91 -64.05 -10.17
CA THR A 964 -25.66 -63.06 -10.98
C THR A 964 -27.16 -63.35 -11.09
N GLN A 965 -27.63 -64.38 -10.37
CA GLN A 965 -28.98 -64.92 -10.46
C GLN A 965 -29.57 -65.21 -9.07
N GLU A 966 -30.90 -65.30 -9.01
CA GLU A 966 -31.63 -65.66 -7.79
C GLU A 966 -31.24 -67.05 -7.24
N PRO A 967 -31.35 -67.28 -5.91
CA PRO A 967 -30.88 -68.52 -5.29
C PRO A 967 -31.60 -69.77 -5.79
N VAL A 968 -30.83 -70.77 -6.22
CA VAL A 968 -31.33 -72.07 -6.71
C VAL A 968 -31.30 -73.10 -5.58
N THR A 969 -32.34 -73.91 -5.44
CA THR A 969 -32.35 -75.08 -4.54
C THR A 969 -32.02 -76.33 -5.35
N PHE A 970 -31.17 -77.20 -4.81
CA PHE A 970 -30.67 -78.39 -5.50
C PHE A 970 -31.58 -79.61 -5.23
N ASP A 971 -32.49 -79.93 -6.16
CA ASP A 971 -33.58 -80.91 -5.98
C ASP A 971 -33.28 -82.33 -6.50
N HIS A 972 -32.13 -82.54 -7.13
CA HIS A 972 -31.59 -83.84 -7.57
C HIS A 972 -30.05 -83.84 -7.52
N ILE A 973 -29.43 -85.03 -7.47
CA ILE A 973 -27.98 -85.19 -7.65
C ILE A 973 -27.58 -84.90 -9.10
N GLY A 974 -26.49 -84.16 -9.29
CA GLY A 974 -25.93 -83.87 -10.60
C GLY A 974 -25.17 -82.55 -10.63
N ASP A 975 -24.85 -82.11 -11.84
CA ASP A 975 -24.04 -80.93 -12.13
C ASP A 975 -24.93 -79.75 -12.51
N TYR A 976 -25.03 -78.75 -11.63
CA TYR A 976 -25.83 -77.54 -11.86
C TYR A 976 -24.92 -76.46 -12.43
N THR A 977 -25.20 -76.02 -13.65
CA THR A 977 -24.52 -74.87 -14.25
C THR A 977 -25.25 -73.58 -13.85
N LEU A 978 -24.58 -72.73 -13.09
CA LEU A 978 -25.09 -71.47 -12.54
C LEU A 978 -24.20 -70.30 -12.98
N LYS A 979 -24.77 -69.12 -13.23
CA LYS A 979 -24.00 -67.96 -13.70
C LYS A 979 -23.42 -67.14 -12.56
N ALA A 980 -22.11 -66.91 -12.62
CA ALA A 980 -21.40 -65.99 -11.74
C ALA A 980 -20.52 -65.01 -12.54
N LEU A 981 -20.50 -63.75 -12.15
CA LEU A 981 -19.61 -62.75 -12.70
C LEU A 981 -18.25 -62.88 -12.03
N TYR A 982 -17.22 -63.20 -12.81
CA TYR A 982 -15.83 -63.09 -12.37
C TYR A 982 -15.33 -61.66 -12.60
N THR A 983 -14.90 -61.01 -11.53
CA THR A 983 -14.22 -59.71 -11.56
C THR A 983 -12.75 -59.92 -11.17
N PRO A 984 -11.80 -59.72 -12.08
CA PRO A 984 -10.37 -59.88 -11.81
C PRO A 984 -9.88 -58.79 -10.86
N ALA A 985 -8.83 -59.07 -10.07
CA ALA A 985 -8.23 -58.08 -9.16
C ALA A 985 -7.71 -56.84 -9.90
N ASP A 986 -7.12 -57.01 -11.09
CA ASP A 986 -6.78 -55.91 -12.00
C ASP A 986 -7.98 -55.53 -12.88
N THR A 987 -8.95 -54.87 -12.25
CA THR A 987 -10.10 -54.25 -12.94
C THR A 987 -9.73 -53.07 -13.82
N LYS A 988 -8.48 -52.57 -13.79
CA LYS A 988 -8.02 -51.50 -14.68
C LYS A 988 -7.76 -52.07 -16.07
N ASN A 989 -6.99 -53.15 -16.15
CA ASN A 989 -6.51 -53.73 -17.39
C ASN A 989 -7.38 -54.86 -17.96
N TYR A 990 -8.21 -55.50 -17.14
CA TYR A 990 -9.07 -56.60 -17.56
C TYR A 990 -10.57 -56.29 -17.40
N ASN A 991 -11.37 -56.91 -18.27
CA ASN A 991 -12.83 -56.93 -18.17
C ASN A 991 -13.30 -57.94 -17.12
N SER A 992 -14.44 -57.68 -16.47
CA SER A 992 -15.19 -58.74 -15.79
C SER A 992 -15.87 -59.65 -16.82
N VAL A 993 -16.06 -60.93 -16.49
CA VAL A 993 -16.54 -61.96 -17.42
C VAL A 993 -17.62 -62.82 -16.76
N ASP A 994 -18.74 -63.04 -17.45
CA ASP A 994 -19.75 -64.02 -17.02
C ASP A 994 -19.20 -65.43 -17.19
N VAL A 995 -19.13 -66.19 -16.09
CA VAL A 995 -18.64 -67.57 -16.05
C VAL A 995 -19.79 -68.49 -15.67
N ASP A 996 -19.98 -69.54 -16.48
CA ASP A 996 -20.82 -70.67 -16.15
C ASP A 996 -20.08 -71.57 -15.14
N VAL A 997 -20.51 -71.50 -13.87
CA VAL A 997 -19.95 -72.23 -12.73
C VAL A 997 -20.68 -73.55 -12.54
N ILE A 998 -19.95 -74.64 -12.36
CA ILE A 998 -20.54 -75.95 -12.07
C ILE A 998 -20.56 -76.21 -10.56
N VAL A 999 -21.75 -76.50 -10.03
CA VAL A 999 -21.98 -76.99 -8.67
C VAL A 999 -22.39 -78.46 -8.74
N HIS A 1000 -21.52 -79.35 -8.26
CA HIS A 1000 -21.76 -80.78 -8.13
C HIS A 1000 -22.57 -81.04 -6.85
N VAL A 1001 -23.74 -81.67 -6.97
CA VAL A 1001 -24.66 -81.95 -5.86
C VAL A 1001 -24.54 -83.41 -5.45
N GLU A 1002 -23.97 -83.66 -4.28
CA GLU A 1002 -23.70 -85.00 -3.76
C GLU A 1002 -24.86 -85.60 -2.93
N LYS A 1003 -24.74 -86.90 -2.70
CA LYS A 1003 -25.74 -87.78 -2.09
C LYS A 1003 -25.96 -87.52 -0.59
N ALA A 1004 -27.22 -87.32 -0.20
CA ALA A 1004 -27.58 -87.10 1.19
C ALA A 1004 -27.50 -88.41 2.02
N LYS A 1005 -26.96 -88.29 3.23
CA LYS A 1005 -26.96 -89.39 4.21
C LYS A 1005 -28.29 -89.42 4.96
N ASN A 1006 -28.91 -90.59 5.00
CA ASN A 1006 -30.25 -90.80 5.55
C ASN A 1006 -30.19 -91.30 7.01
N ALA A 1007 -31.28 -91.17 7.76
CA ALA A 1007 -31.40 -91.61 9.15
C ALA A 1007 -32.84 -92.04 9.51
N TRP A 1008 -32.97 -92.92 10.51
CA TRP A 1008 -34.29 -93.30 11.05
C TRP A 1008 -34.84 -92.19 11.96
N ILE A 1009 -36.07 -91.74 11.71
CA ILE A 1009 -36.86 -90.88 12.61
C ILE A 1009 -37.64 -91.72 13.62
N THR A 1010 -38.01 -92.96 13.28
CA THR A 1010 -38.73 -93.89 14.18
C THR A 1010 -38.38 -95.35 13.84
N PRO A 1011 -38.00 -96.20 14.83
CA PRO A 1011 -37.59 -97.59 14.60
C PRO A 1011 -38.77 -98.56 14.37
N LEU A 1012 -38.44 -99.83 14.11
CA LEU A 1012 -39.37 -100.92 13.74
C LEU A 1012 -40.07 -101.58 14.95
N GLU A 1013 -41.38 -101.86 14.81
CA GLU A 1013 -42.16 -102.74 15.70
C GLU A 1013 -43.11 -103.70 14.94
N ILE A 1014 -43.53 -104.83 15.55
CA ILE A 1014 -44.60 -105.74 15.04
C ILE A 1014 -45.21 -106.61 16.18
N LYS A 1015 -46.37 -107.25 15.95
CA LYS A 1015 -47.00 -108.26 16.84
C LYS A 1015 -47.50 -109.50 16.06
N GLY A 1016 -47.48 -110.69 16.66
CA GLY A 1016 -47.95 -111.95 16.02
C GLY A 1016 -49.47 -112.12 15.93
N TRP A 1017 -49.93 -113.14 15.18
CA TRP A 1017 -51.37 -113.39 14.88
C TRP A 1017 -51.70 -114.89 14.74
N TYR A 1018 -52.94 -115.24 14.41
CA TYR A 1018 -53.35 -116.63 14.13
C TYR A 1018 -53.50 -116.89 12.63
N LYS A 1019 -53.10 -118.09 12.17
CA LYS A 1019 -53.26 -118.58 10.79
C LYS A 1019 -54.73 -118.50 10.38
N GLY A 1020 -55.03 -117.70 9.36
CA GLY A 1020 -56.38 -117.44 8.86
C GLY A 1020 -57.02 -116.14 9.34
N GLN A 1021 -56.37 -115.41 10.26
CA GLN A 1021 -56.68 -113.99 10.49
C GLN A 1021 -55.83 -113.09 9.59
N THR A 1022 -56.30 -111.86 9.37
CA THR A 1022 -55.51 -110.79 8.76
C THR A 1022 -54.18 -110.61 9.52
N PRO A 1023 -53.03 -110.61 8.84
CA PRO A 1023 -51.74 -110.27 9.43
C PRO A 1023 -51.72 -108.89 10.10
N ASN A 1024 -50.93 -108.75 11.18
CA ASN A 1024 -50.62 -107.44 11.72
C ASN A 1024 -49.52 -106.76 10.88
N ALA A 1025 -49.68 -105.47 10.61
CA ALA A 1025 -48.65 -104.67 9.95
C ALA A 1025 -47.56 -104.20 10.95
N PRO A 1026 -46.29 -104.14 10.52
CA PRO A 1026 -45.23 -103.39 11.19
C PRO A 1026 -45.29 -101.88 10.92
N TYR A 1027 -44.47 -101.10 11.64
CA TYR A 1027 -44.33 -99.64 11.44
C TYR A 1027 -42.90 -99.14 11.77
N ALA A 1028 -42.46 -98.07 11.10
CA ALA A 1028 -41.19 -97.31 11.25
C ALA A 1028 -41.21 -96.06 10.34
N LYS A 1029 -40.31 -95.07 10.52
CA LYS A 1029 -40.19 -93.86 9.66
C LYS A 1029 -38.73 -93.39 9.49
N ALA A 1030 -38.36 -92.90 8.30
CA ALA A 1030 -37.03 -92.34 7.98
C ALA A 1030 -37.07 -90.82 7.68
N ALA A 1031 -35.89 -90.20 7.55
CA ALA A 1031 -35.70 -88.81 7.18
C ALA A 1031 -35.91 -88.55 5.68
N TYR A 1032 -35.45 -89.47 4.84
CA TYR A 1032 -35.71 -89.48 3.40
C TYR A 1032 -36.23 -90.86 2.97
N GLY A 1033 -37.25 -90.90 2.11
CA GLY A 1033 -37.76 -92.12 1.49
C GLY A 1033 -38.70 -92.98 2.34
N ASP A 1034 -39.50 -93.79 1.62
CA ASP A 1034 -40.51 -94.67 2.19
C ASP A 1034 -39.92 -95.94 2.81
N VAL A 1035 -40.63 -96.47 3.80
CA VAL A 1035 -40.20 -97.63 4.57
C VAL A 1035 -40.98 -98.88 4.14
N HIS A 1036 -40.28 -99.84 3.53
CA HIS A 1036 -40.83 -101.14 3.17
C HIS A 1036 -40.53 -102.19 4.25
N TYR A 1037 -41.32 -103.27 4.27
CA TYR A 1037 -41.15 -104.35 5.24
C TYR A 1037 -41.02 -105.71 4.56
N VAL A 1038 -40.09 -106.51 5.05
CA VAL A 1038 -39.76 -107.83 4.49
C VAL A 1038 -39.66 -108.87 5.59
N TYR A 1039 -40.01 -110.13 5.28
CA TYR A 1039 -40.27 -111.21 6.22
C TYR A 1039 -39.49 -112.49 5.90
N SER A 1040 -39.04 -113.20 6.93
CA SER A 1040 -38.29 -114.48 6.83
C SER A 1040 -38.74 -115.47 7.91
N LYS A 1041 -38.58 -116.78 7.65
CA LYS A 1041 -38.80 -117.84 8.65
C LYS A 1041 -37.65 -117.98 9.66
N GLU A 1042 -36.48 -117.42 9.31
CA GLU A 1042 -35.22 -117.53 10.06
C GLU A 1042 -34.61 -116.13 10.25
N LYS A 1043 -34.08 -115.83 11.45
CA LYS A 1043 -33.62 -114.47 11.81
C LYS A 1043 -32.59 -113.86 10.84
N TYR A 1044 -31.79 -114.71 10.20
CA TYR A 1044 -30.78 -114.29 9.22
C TYR A 1044 -30.92 -115.05 7.88
N GLY A 1045 -32.09 -115.62 7.62
CA GLY A 1045 -32.42 -116.27 6.35
C GLY A 1045 -32.87 -115.28 5.27
N ILE A 1046 -33.38 -115.79 4.14
CA ILE A 1046 -33.84 -114.95 3.02
C ILE A 1046 -35.14 -114.24 3.41
N TYR A 1047 -35.07 -112.91 3.47
CA TYR A 1047 -36.23 -112.04 3.67
C TYR A 1047 -36.93 -111.74 2.35
N THR A 1048 -38.26 -111.78 2.35
CA THR A 1048 -39.12 -111.52 1.18
C THR A 1048 -40.21 -110.52 1.54
N ASN A 1049 -40.66 -109.69 0.61
CA ASN A 1049 -41.82 -108.80 0.83
C ASN A 1049 -43.15 -109.55 1.02
N THR A 1050 -43.17 -110.87 0.84
CA THR A 1050 -44.37 -111.70 1.03
C THR A 1050 -44.67 -111.87 2.52
N GLN A 1051 -45.69 -111.17 3.00
CA GLN A 1051 -46.13 -111.28 4.40
C GLN A 1051 -46.60 -112.72 4.71
N PRO A 1052 -46.08 -113.35 5.78
CA PRO A 1052 -46.26 -114.79 5.97
C PRO A 1052 -47.66 -115.18 6.44
N THR A 1053 -48.16 -116.29 5.91
CA THR A 1053 -49.49 -116.83 6.22
C THR A 1053 -49.47 -118.25 6.80
N GLN A 1054 -48.31 -118.91 6.84
CA GLN A 1054 -48.17 -120.26 7.41
C GLN A 1054 -47.74 -120.24 8.87
N LYS A 1055 -48.14 -121.27 9.62
CA LYS A 1055 -47.82 -121.41 11.06
C LYS A 1055 -46.32 -121.48 11.33
N GLY A 1056 -45.90 -120.97 12.49
CA GLY A 1056 -44.51 -120.97 12.97
C GLY A 1056 -44.04 -119.58 13.38
N THR A 1057 -42.80 -119.50 13.85
CA THR A 1057 -42.09 -118.23 14.09
C THR A 1057 -41.63 -117.64 12.76
N TRP A 1058 -41.73 -116.33 12.64
CA TRP A 1058 -41.25 -115.52 11.53
C TRP A 1058 -40.55 -114.27 12.07
N TYR A 1059 -39.87 -113.55 11.19
CA TYR A 1059 -39.14 -112.33 11.51
C TYR A 1059 -39.45 -111.27 10.46
N VAL A 1060 -39.32 -109.98 10.82
CA VAL A 1060 -39.51 -108.83 9.92
C VAL A 1060 -38.36 -107.83 10.03
N LYS A 1061 -37.97 -107.20 8.91
CA LYS A 1061 -37.09 -106.02 8.85
C LYS A 1061 -37.83 -104.84 8.19
N ALA A 1062 -37.44 -103.63 8.54
CA ALA A 1062 -37.75 -102.40 7.81
C ALA A 1062 -36.58 -102.06 6.89
N ILE A 1063 -36.89 -101.63 5.66
CA ILE A 1063 -35.91 -101.25 4.64
C ILE A 1063 -36.42 -100.00 3.92
N VAL A 1064 -35.67 -98.90 4.04
CA VAL A 1064 -35.68 -97.84 3.01
C VAL A 1064 -34.67 -98.26 1.96
N MET A 1065 -35.11 -98.35 0.71
CA MET A 1065 -34.23 -98.68 -0.42
C MET A 1065 -33.19 -97.57 -0.60
N ASP A 1066 -31.93 -97.93 -0.84
CA ASP A 1066 -30.92 -96.98 -1.31
C ASP A 1066 -31.30 -96.59 -2.74
N ASN A 1067 -31.38 -95.28 -3.02
CA ASN A 1067 -31.62 -94.73 -4.34
C ASN A 1067 -30.55 -93.70 -4.66
N ASP A 1068 -30.51 -93.15 -5.87
CA ASP A 1068 -29.41 -92.27 -6.27
C ASP A 1068 -29.28 -91.05 -5.32
N ASN A 1069 -30.38 -90.36 -5.01
CA ASN A 1069 -30.41 -89.11 -4.23
C ASN A 1069 -30.00 -89.25 -2.75
N TYR A 1070 -30.31 -90.36 -2.08
CA TYR A 1070 -29.96 -90.55 -0.66
C TYR A 1070 -29.74 -92.02 -0.27
N ASN A 1071 -28.95 -92.24 0.78
CA ASN A 1071 -28.64 -93.60 1.23
C ASN A 1071 -29.85 -94.37 1.78
N GLY A 1072 -29.81 -95.68 1.61
CA GLY A 1072 -30.79 -96.62 2.15
C GLY A 1072 -30.59 -96.87 3.64
N LEU A 1073 -31.62 -97.44 4.26
CA LEU A 1073 -31.61 -97.79 5.68
C LEU A 1073 -32.18 -99.18 5.87
N VAL A 1074 -31.53 -100.02 6.68
CA VAL A 1074 -32.03 -101.36 7.04
C VAL A 1074 -32.10 -101.46 8.56
N SER A 1075 -33.21 -101.99 9.09
CA SER A 1075 -33.34 -102.29 10.51
C SER A 1075 -32.83 -103.69 10.86
N GLU A 1076 -32.58 -103.91 12.14
CA GLU A 1076 -32.45 -105.25 12.68
C GLU A 1076 -33.77 -106.04 12.62
N PRO A 1077 -33.73 -107.39 12.54
CA PRO A 1077 -34.91 -108.22 12.38
C PRO A 1077 -35.60 -108.57 13.71
N ILE A 1078 -36.91 -108.34 13.78
CA ILE A 1078 -37.75 -108.59 14.96
C ILE A 1078 -38.63 -109.82 14.75
N ALA A 1079 -38.73 -110.68 15.78
CA ALA A 1079 -39.48 -111.93 15.75
C ALA A 1079 -40.98 -111.77 16.06
N PHE A 1080 -41.82 -112.57 15.43
CA PHE A 1080 -43.23 -112.75 15.76
C PHE A 1080 -43.70 -114.18 15.42
N GLU A 1081 -44.89 -114.56 15.87
CA GLU A 1081 -45.36 -115.96 15.76
C GLU A 1081 -46.76 -116.05 15.13
N ILE A 1082 -46.96 -117.05 14.26
CA ILE A 1082 -48.24 -117.36 13.62
C ILE A 1082 -48.77 -118.70 14.13
N LYS A 1083 -49.89 -118.68 14.87
CA LYS A 1083 -50.45 -119.87 15.55
C LYS A 1083 -51.70 -120.41 14.83
N VAL A 1084 -51.89 -121.71 14.76
CA VAL A 1084 -53.15 -122.25 14.19
C VAL A 1084 -54.28 -122.04 15.19
N LYS A 1085 -55.42 -121.56 14.72
CA LYS A 1085 -56.68 -121.55 15.47
C LYS A 1085 -57.50 -122.77 15.06
N GLU A 1086 -57.88 -123.61 16.01
CA GLU A 1086 -59.02 -124.51 15.83
C GLU A 1086 -60.29 -123.64 15.82
N ILE A 1087 -61.16 -123.74 14.81
CA ILE A 1087 -62.52 -123.17 14.72
C ILE A 1087 -63.18 -123.51 13.36
N THR A 1088 -64.50 -123.38 13.29
CA THR A 1088 -65.39 -123.64 12.14
C THR A 1088 -65.79 -122.37 11.32
N THR A 1089 -65.58 -122.38 9.98
CA THR A 1089 -66.46 -121.79 8.89
C THR A 1089 -66.39 -120.29 8.41
N ILE A 1090 -66.50 -120.03 7.07
CA ILE A 1090 -66.91 -118.79 6.27
C ILE A 1090 -65.86 -117.72 5.71
N ILE A 1091 -66.23 -116.69 4.88
CA ILE A 1091 -66.13 -116.58 3.36
C ILE A 1091 -66.10 -115.12 2.71
N HIS A 1092 -65.72 -114.95 1.41
CA HIS A 1092 -65.84 -113.80 0.41
C HIS A 1092 -65.04 -112.44 0.58
N GLY A 1093 -64.93 -111.53 -0.43
CA GLY A 1093 -64.09 -110.26 -0.52
C GLY A 1093 -64.39 -109.37 -1.78
N ASN A 1094 -63.73 -108.27 -2.25
CA ASN A 1094 -62.53 -107.40 -1.93
C ASN A 1094 -62.57 -106.05 -2.77
N VAL A 1095 -61.83 -104.94 -2.46
CA VAL A 1095 -61.58 -103.74 -3.36
C VAL A 1095 -60.40 -102.78 -2.93
N GLU A 1096 -59.95 -101.84 -3.80
CA GLU A 1096 -58.70 -100.98 -3.77
C GLU A 1096 -58.97 -99.41 -3.65
N VAL A 1097 -58.07 -98.36 -3.62
CA VAL A 1097 -56.67 -98.11 -4.13
C VAL A 1097 -55.61 -97.18 -3.35
N PRO A 1098 -55.53 -95.81 -3.33
CA PRO A 1098 -54.21 -95.06 -3.51
C PRO A 1098 -53.82 -93.77 -2.64
N GLU A 1099 -52.64 -93.12 -2.91
CA GLU A 1099 -52.13 -91.69 -2.62
C GLU A 1099 -51.55 -91.28 -1.20
N LYS A 1100 -50.67 -90.24 -0.87
CA LYS A 1100 -49.82 -89.15 -1.52
C LYS A 1100 -48.84 -88.34 -0.53
N GLU A 1101 -47.83 -87.54 -1.03
CA GLU A 1101 -46.98 -86.37 -0.48
C GLU A 1101 -46.16 -86.42 0.91
N GLU A 1102 -45.19 -85.57 1.44
CA GLU A 1102 -44.26 -84.37 1.20
C GLU A 1102 -43.26 -84.15 2.45
N VAL A 1103 -42.27 -83.20 2.71
CA VAL A 1103 -41.19 -82.37 2.02
C VAL A 1103 -40.24 -81.49 2.99
N LYS A 1104 -38.97 -81.08 2.60
CA LYS A 1104 -38.07 -79.86 2.90
C LYS A 1104 -37.23 -79.49 4.22
N GLN A 1105 -36.00 -78.89 4.03
CA GLN A 1105 -35.28 -77.69 4.71
C GLN A 1105 -34.12 -77.74 5.82
N GLU A 1106 -32.94 -77.06 5.57
CA GLU A 1106 -31.86 -76.28 6.36
C GLU A 1106 -30.93 -76.69 7.60
N ALA A 1107 -29.70 -76.06 7.72
CA ALA A 1107 -28.93 -75.52 8.93
C ALA A 1107 -27.37 -75.84 9.19
N THR A 1108 -26.66 -75.12 10.12
CA THR A 1108 -25.16 -74.79 10.16
C THR A 1108 -24.24 -75.07 11.43
N GLN A 1109 -22.87 -74.96 11.30
CA GLN A 1109 -21.85 -74.19 12.14
C GLN A 1109 -20.65 -74.87 12.95
N GLN A 1110 -19.49 -74.13 13.08
CA GLN A 1110 -18.34 -74.15 14.06
C GLN A 1110 -17.19 -75.23 14.04
N MET A 1111 -16.02 -75.17 14.74
CA MET A 1111 -14.96 -74.14 15.06
C MET A 1111 -13.85 -74.70 16.05
N VAL A 1112 -12.53 -74.28 16.04
CA VAL A 1112 -11.57 -74.11 17.23
C VAL A 1112 -10.07 -73.82 16.87
N LYS A 1113 -9.32 -73.23 17.85
CA LYS A 1113 -7.92 -72.69 17.80
C LYS A 1113 -6.83 -73.77 18.07
N LYS A 1114 -5.50 -73.57 18.19
CA LYS A 1114 -4.60 -72.60 18.92
C LYS A 1114 -3.15 -72.70 18.29
N ASP A 1115 -1.96 -72.27 18.76
CA ASP A 1115 -1.38 -71.77 20.03
C ASP A 1115 0.04 -71.12 19.89
N ASN A 1116 0.64 -70.71 21.02
CA ASN A 1116 2.09 -70.60 21.33
C ASN A 1116 2.83 -69.21 21.22
N THR A 1117 4.15 -69.22 21.44
CA THR A 1117 5.05 -68.13 21.93
C THR A 1117 6.49 -68.33 21.37
N VAL A 1118 7.60 -67.59 21.67
CA VAL A 1118 8.03 -66.69 22.78
C VAL A 1118 9.22 -65.78 22.34
N THR A 1119 9.68 -64.83 23.19
CA THR A 1119 10.96 -64.04 23.13
C THR A 1119 11.09 -62.95 22.02
N THR A 1120 12.01 -61.94 22.06
CA THR A 1120 13.17 -61.68 22.99
C THR A 1120 13.32 -60.21 23.52
N VAL A 1121 14.39 -59.46 23.21
CA VAL A 1121 15.19 -58.54 24.10
C VAL A 1121 16.12 -57.64 23.22
N GLN A 1122 16.53 -56.38 23.46
CA GLN A 1122 16.27 -55.34 24.49
C GLN A 1122 16.71 -53.91 24.04
N THR A 1123 16.34 -52.89 24.83
CA THR A 1123 16.90 -51.50 24.99
C THR A 1123 17.16 -50.60 23.76
N GLY A 1124 16.62 -49.36 23.73
CA GLY A 1124 17.10 -48.37 22.74
C GLY A 1124 16.42 -46.98 22.57
N ASP A 1125 15.23 -46.73 23.13
CA ASP A 1125 14.52 -45.42 23.32
C ASP A 1125 14.34 -44.32 22.20
N HIS A 1126 13.13 -43.72 22.25
CA HIS A 1126 12.74 -42.32 21.94
C HIS A 1126 12.66 -41.68 20.50
N THR A 1127 11.38 -41.42 20.11
CA THR A 1127 10.77 -40.14 19.64
C THR A 1127 10.64 -39.70 18.15
N LYS A 1128 9.35 -39.47 17.76
CA LYS A 1128 8.79 -38.46 16.79
C LYS A 1128 9.18 -38.56 15.30
N ALA A 1129 8.38 -38.13 14.31
CA ALA A 1129 6.94 -37.86 14.10
C ALA A 1129 6.75 -37.65 12.56
N GLY A 1130 5.58 -37.69 11.89
CA GLY A 1130 4.18 -37.92 12.24
C GLY A 1130 3.36 -38.15 10.95
N LEU A 1131 2.07 -38.53 11.03
CA LEU A 1131 1.26 -39.03 9.90
C LEU A 1131 0.44 -37.96 9.14
N PHE A 1132 0.28 -38.16 7.82
CA PHE A 1132 -0.93 -37.98 6.95
C PHE A 1132 -1.75 -36.64 7.03
N THR A 1133 -2.72 -36.28 6.17
CA THR A 1133 -3.64 -37.06 5.29
C THR A 1133 -4.26 -36.19 4.16
N MET A 1134 -4.66 -36.82 3.04
CA MET A 1134 -5.88 -36.61 2.18
C MET A 1134 -6.36 -35.20 1.75
N MET A 1135 -6.58 -34.95 0.45
CA MET A 1135 -7.86 -35.09 -0.33
C MET A 1135 -9.02 -34.14 0.11
N GLY A 1136 -9.83 -33.56 -0.78
CA GLY A 1136 -9.92 -33.73 -2.25
C GLY A 1136 -10.77 -32.66 -2.95
N MET A 1137 -11.04 -32.83 -4.25
CA MET A 1137 -11.69 -31.84 -5.14
C MET A 1137 -13.24 -31.91 -5.15
N VAL A 1138 -13.90 -30.84 -5.61
CA VAL A 1138 -14.78 -30.75 -6.81
C VAL A 1138 -15.60 -29.43 -6.77
N SER A 1139 -16.02 -28.92 -7.93
CA SER A 1139 -16.62 -27.59 -8.13
C SER A 1139 -17.84 -27.61 -9.09
N LEU A 1140 -18.57 -26.47 -9.17
CA LEU A 1140 -19.77 -26.20 -10.02
C LEU A 1140 -21.04 -27.01 -9.64
N ALA A 1141 -22.30 -26.60 -9.87
CA ALA A 1141 -22.95 -25.32 -10.23
C ALA A 1141 -24.50 -25.49 -10.06
N ALA A 1142 -25.38 -24.49 -9.98
CA ALA A 1142 -25.31 -23.06 -9.62
C ALA A 1142 -26.76 -22.46 -9.51
N LEU A 1143 -26.87 -21.16 -9.22
CA LEU A 1143 -28.06 -20.27 -9.34
C LEU A 1143 -29.22 -20.34 -8.30
N ALA A 1144 -29.78 -19.15 -8.05
CA ALA A 1144 -31.17 -18.81 -7.68
C ALA A 1144 -31.71 -18.90 -6.21
N VAL A 1145 -31.89 -17.69 -5.63
CA VAL A 1145 -33.17 -17.16 -5.08
C VAL A 1145 -33.59 -17.42 -3.60
N LEU A 1146 -33.76 -16.29 -2.89
CA LEU A 1146 -34.62 -15.96 -1.72
C LEU A 1146 -34.53 -16.71 -0.36
N ASP A 1147 -34.01 -15.97 0.64
CA ASP A 1147 -34.76 -15.47 1.82
C ASP A 1147 -35.01 -16.38 3.06
N LYS A 1148 -34.90 -15.78 4.27
CA LYS A 1148 -35.31 -16.25 5.63
C LYS A 1148 -34.80 -17.65 6.08
N ARG A 1149 -34.29 -17.88 7.30
CA ARG A 1149 -34.40 -17.16 8.59
C ARG A 1149 -33.57 -17.87 9.69
N LYS A 1150 -33.13 -17.12 10.71
CA LYS A 1150 -32.97 -17.53 12.14
C LYS A 1150 -31.99 -18.71 12.46
N LYS A 1151 -30.96 -18.45 13.28
CA LYS A 1151 -30.86 -18.71 14.74
C LYS A 1151 -30.94 -20.19 15.16
N ALA A 1152 -30.10 -20.71 16.07
CA ALA A 1152 -28.89 -20.20 16.73
C ALA A 1152 -28.26 -21.31 17.63
N ILE A 1153 -27.22 -20.94 18.41
CA ILE A 1153 -26.78 -21.54 19.70
C ILE A 1153 -25.84 -22.77 19.63
N LYS A 1154 -24.58 -22.48 20.02
CA LYS A 1154 -23.63 -23.30 20.82
C LYS A 1154 -23.37 -24.77 20.40
N LYS A 1155 -22.10 -25.04 20.10
CA LYS A 1155 -21.13 -25.23 21.20
C LYS A 1155 -19.87 -24.42 20.95
#